data_AF-A0A4Q2Z4N7-F1
#
_entry.id   AF-A0A4Q2Z4N7-F1
#
_cell.length_a   1.000
_cell.length_b   1.000
_cell.length_c   1.000
_cell.angle_alpha   90.00
_cell.angle_beta   90.00
_cell.angle_gamma   90.00
#
_symmetry.space_group_name_H-M   'P 1'
#
loop_
_entity.id
_entity.type
_entity.pdbx_description
1 polymer ?
#
loop_
_entity_poly.entity_id
_entity_poly.type
_entity_poly.pdbx_seq_one_letter_code
_entity_poly.pdbx_strand_id
1 'polypeptide(L)'
;PDGDGKTNAEEFAAGTNPRSNDTDEDGFSDTLEFAVGTNPSNPASYPGADPQPGLIGEDLFSYLDGPIDGRKAGTHWDVDNTTENDGFIGHTLTSSVWKGSSADTRVSSGVLITRNGSTARREYNGPGSEDERAGGIAGAADQSKHVVYYRFNMTRGSGVQWSGASSYDFEAERFLFGVPGAANPASGQREFAIHDLAAGQHAYSGIQPVEGQTYLLVSKIDYDSNVARLYLNPDLSQPESANIPVATYNFPTDYWSSAIRLGSGGNGDAEWDGIRVTTDWQALRTSPPEAQDDTMTVSPGGQARVYVSSNDSGSFNPYTVSIATQPTNGTAMVNEDGSILYRHTAPQTTSDSFTYRILGAGDSSHSTATVNVSVSGAMRFDTGYVNMPAEPPATSLFVENALPSVTFDSPHDFCTVPGDNRKVFVTEGDGRVFLIPDISAAVPEKIQVLDISNQVNHDNNEFAMKSIAAHPEWASNGYIYVTYNSTSSTVRLSRFTCQTTPPYTAASEQILIDQANAGTFHNIGNCAFGADGYLYVGFGDEGTQEDGYDNSQHIDTDIWSCIARIDVDSKPQNLIPNDDADIPRIAGGSAGDAHFRIPADNPFVGATSFNGIPVDPAAVRSEIYVCGLRNPWQFSPEDLDGNGTVDEVWIADVGRSSREEVGAYTAGQNAGWAWKEGTQNGVRSGELI
;
A
#
# COMPACT_ATOMS: atom_id res chain seq x y z
N PRO A 1 29.81 -11.72 -11.41
CA PRO A 1 29.96 -11.80 -9.96
C PRO A 1 31.34 -12.36 -9.56
N ASP A 2 32.01 -11.66 -8.67
CA ASP A 2 33.29 -12.00 -8.03
C ASP A 2 33.19 -13.14 -7.00
N GLY A 3 31.98 -13.62 -6.73
CA GLY A 3 31.75 -14.81 -5.91
C GLY A 3 31.49 -14.52 -4.44
N ASP A 4 31.17 -13.28 -4.09
CA ASP A 4 30.76 -12.87 -2.73
C ASP A 4 29.33 -13.33 -2.37
N GLY A 5 28.50 -13.63 -3.37
CA GLY A 5 27.10 -14.01 -3.22
C GLY A 5 26.09 -12.99 -3.74
N LYS A 6 26.55 -11.79 -4.16
CA LYS A 6 25.74 -10.80 -4.87
C LYS A 6 25.78 -10.99 -6.38
N THR A 7 24.71 -10.54 -7.01
CA THR A 7 24.59 -10.35 -8.45
C THR A 7 25.13 -8.97 -8.84
N ASN A 8 25.61 -8.85 -10.08
CA ASN A 8 26.04 -7.56 -10.63
C ASN A 8 24.98 -6.44 -10.53
N ALA A 9 23.69 -6.80 -10.46
CA ALA A 9 22.60 -5.85 -10.28
C ALA A 9 22.49 -5.35 -8.83
N GLU A 10 22.69 -6.24 -7.85
CA GLU A 10 22.75 -5.87 -6.43
C GLU A 10 23.98 -5.01 -6.14
N GLU A 11 25.13 -5.34 -6.73
CA GLU A 11 26.36 -4.55 -6.60
C GLU A 11 26.21 -3.15 -7.20
N PHE A 12 25.59 -3.04 -8.39
CA PHE A 12 25.32 -1.73 -9.01
C PHE A 12 24.35 -0.88 -8.20
N ALA A 13 23.28 -1.48 -7.65
CA ALA A 13 22.32 -0.77 -6.80
C ALA A 13 22.94 -0.32 -5.46
N ALA A 14 23.90 -1.10 -4.96
CA ALA A 14 24.68 -0.83 -3.76
C ALA A 14 25.81 0.19 -3.95
N GLY A 15 26.14 0.56 -5.19
CA GLY A 15 27.31 1.37 -5.51
C GLY A 15 28.64 0.62 -5.37
N THR A 16 28.61 -0.72 -5.27
CA THR A 16 29.81 -1.55 -5.11
C THR A 16 30.35 -2.08 -6.44
N ASN A 17 31.59 -2.60 -6.44
CA ASN A 17 32.31 -3.01 -7.64
C ASN A 17 32.00 -4.47 -8.02
N PRO A 18 31.33 -4.75 -9.15
CA PRO A 18 30.85 -6.10 -9.51
C PRO A 18 31.92 -7.12 -9.95
N ARG A 19 33.17 -6.79 -9.65
CA ARG A 19 34.38 -7.57 -9.93
C ARG A 19 35.29 -7.66 -8.70
N SER A 20 34.85 -7.15 -7.55
CA SER A 20 35.59 -7.12 -6.30
C SER A 20 34.68 -7.53 -5.15
N ASN A 21 34.95 -8.73 -4.61
CA ASN A 21 34.21 -9.29 -3.46
C ASN A 21 34.31 -8.39 -2.21
N ASP A 22 35.33 -7.54 -2.17
CA ASP A 22 35.60 -6.51 -1.17
C ASP A 22 35.88 -5.22 -1.96
N THR A 23 34.91 -4.32 -2.01
CA THR A 23 34.93 -3.15 -2.91
C THR A 23 35.88 -2.05 -2.45
N ASP A 24 36.04 -1.87 -1.15
CA ASP A 24 36.87 -0.81 -0.56
C ASP A 24 38.23 -1.29 -0.01
N GLU A 25 38.50 -2.59 -0.15
CA GLU A 25 39.73 -3.29 0.18
C GLU A 25 40.07 -3.26 1.69
N ASP A 26 39.06 -3.25 2.56
CA ASP A 26 39.25 -3.23 4.01
C ASP A 26 39.35 -4.62 4.67
N GLY A 27 39.12 -5.68 3.88
CA GLY A 27 39.24 -7.07 4.26
C GLY A 27 37.91 -7.76 4.58
N PHE A 28 36.78 -7.07 4.47
CA PHE A 28 35.44 -7.65 4.60
C PHE A 28 34.74 -7.70 3.23
N SER A 29 33.90 -8.72 3.02
CA SER A 29 33.21 -8.83 1.75
C SER A 29 31.99 -7.93 1.70
N ASP A 30 31.67 -7.35 0.55
CA ASP A 30 30.48 -6.53 0.34
C ASP A 30 29.24 -7.24 0.89
N THR A 31 29.12 -8.55 0.66
CA THR A 31 28.01 -9.38 1.17
C THR A 31 27.93 -9.40 2.70
N LEU A 32 29.05 -9.51 3.39
CA LEU A 32 29.08 -9.49 4.85
C LEU A 32 28.74 -8.10 5.39
N GLU A 33 29.31 -7.06 4.79
CA GLU A 33 29.10 -5.66 5.20
C GLU A 33 27.64 -5.24 5.07
N PHE A 34 27.01 -5.56 3.94
CA PHE A 34 25.57 -5.37 3.78
C PHE A 34 24.76 -6.16 4.79
N ALA A 35 25.16 -7.40 5.10
CA ALA A 35 24.45 -8.22 6.08
C ALA A 35 24.53 -7.67 7.50
N VAL A 36 25.57 -6.90 7.85
CA VAL A 36 25.75 -6.29 9.16
C VAL A 36 25.48 -4.78 9.20
N GLY A 37 25.04 -4.20 8.08
CA GLY A 37 24.66 -2.78 7.98
C GLY A 37 25.81 -1.80 7.90
N THR A 38 27.02 -2.25 7.55
CA THR A 38 28.18 -1.41 7.31
C THR A 38 28.30 -1.06 5.81
N ASN A 39 28.99 0.03 5.48
CA ASN A 39 29.10 0.55 4.11
C ASN A 39 30.33 -0.02 3.37
N PRO A 40 30.13 -0.91 2.38
CA PRO A 40 31.20 -1.59 1.64
C PRO A 40 31.92 -0.77 0.57
N SER A 41 31.66 0.54 0.54
CA SER A 41 32.41 1.48 -0.29
C SER A 41 33.20 2.47 0.57
N ASN A 42 33.32 2.20 1.86
CA ASN A 42 33.99 3.03 2.82
C ASN A 42 34.85 2.16 3.78
N PRO A 43 36.18 2.15 3.61
CA PRO A 43 37.07 1.23 4.33
C PRO A 43 37.23 1.55 5.83
N ALA A 44 36.52 2.56 6.33
CA ALA A 44 36.40 2.89 7.75
C ALA A 44 35.08 2.38 8.37
N SER A 45 34.23 1.73 7.58
CA SER A 45 32.92 1.23 7.96
C SER A 45 32.88 -0.27 7.72
N TYR A 46 33.54 -1.02 8.59
CA TYR A 46 33.62 -2.48 8.49
C TYR A 46 32.78 -3.21 9.55
N PRO A 47 32.45 -4.49 9.36
CA PRO A 47 31.89 -5.38 10.37
C PRO A 47 32.72 -5.36 11.67
N GLY A 48 32.15 -4.76 12.72
CA GLY A 48 32.83 -4.56 14.01
C GLY A 48 33.52 -3.19 14.17
N ALA A 49 33.48 -2.32 13.16
CA ALA A 49 33.64 -0.88 13.37
C ALA A 49 32.39 -0.37 14.09
N ASP A 50 32.57 0.44 15.12
CA ASP A 50 31.49 1.26 15.63
C ASP A 50 31.37 2.48 14.68
N PRO A 51 30.33 2.56 13.81
CA PRO A 51 30.18 3.67 12.87
C PRO A 51 29.87 4.99 13.59
N GLN A 52 29.51 4.95 14.88
CA GLN A 52 29.29 6.11 15.72
C GLN A 52 29.85 5.85 17.14
N PRO A 53 31.19 5.91 17.30
CA PRO A 53 31.90 5.58 18.54
C PRO A 53 31.20 6.06 19.80
N GLY A 54 30.66 5.12 20.57
CA GLY A 54 30.04 5.38 21.86
C GLY A 54 28.55 5.70 21.82
N LEU A 55 27.84 5.54 20.70
CA LEU A 55 26.38 5.46 20.70
C LEU A 55 25.95 4.18 21.45
N ILE A 56 25.03 4.30 22.41
CA ILE A 56 24.38 3.15 23.04
C ILE A 56 23.06 2.87 22.33
N GLY A 57 22.31 3.93 22.04
CA GLY A 57 21.09 3.82 21.26
C GLY A 57 20.38 5.10 20.93
N GLU A 58 19.61 5.09 19.85
CA GLU A 58 18.77 6.21 19.44
C GLU A 58 17.37 5.77 18.99
N ASP A 59 16.40 6.65 19.19
CA ASP A 59 15.04 6.48 18.68
C ASP A 59 14.41 7.84 18.37
N LEU A 60 13.88 7.96 17.16
CA LEU A 60 13.21 9.14 16.63
C LEU A 60 11.67 9.01 16.66
N PHE A 61 11.15 7.86 17.11
CA PHE A 61 9.73 7.53 17.09
C PHE A 61 9.06 7.68 15.72
N SER A 62 9.86 7.59 14.65
CA SER A 62 9.45 7.75 13.26
C SER A 62 8.86 6.45 12.70
N TYR A 63 7.75 6.01 13.28
CA TYR A 63 7.00 4.83 12.85
C TYR A 63 5.53 4.94 13.25
N LEU A 64 4.68 4.08 12.68
CA LEU A 64 3.21 4.15 12.80
C LEU A 64 2.70 4.38 14.22
N ASP A 65 1.68 5.22 14.36
CA ASP A 65 1.00 5.52 15.61
C ASP A 65 0.57 4.25 16.37
N GLY A 66 0.55 4.33 17.70
CA GLY A 66 0.05 3.26 18.57
C GLY A 66 0.93 2.93 19.77
N PRO A 67 0.60 1.88 20.52
CA PRO A 67 1.28 1.52 21.77
C PRO A 67 2.77 1.25 21.53
N ILE A 68 3.64 1.80 22.39
CA ILE A 68 5.10 1.58 22.26
C ILE A 68 5.55 0.20 22.77
N ASP A 69 4.73 -0.44 23.61
CA ASP A 69 5.08 -1.71 24.26
C ASP A 69 5.39 -2.83 23.25
N GLY A 70 6.53 -3.49 23.43
CA GLY A 70 7.02 -4.56 22.56
C GLY A 70 7.70 -4.09 21.26
N ARG A 71 7.76 -2.78 20.97
CA ARG A 71 8.36 -2.27 19.72
C ARG A 71 9.89 -2.34 19.73
N LYS A 72 10.47 -2.72 18.60
CA LYS A 72 11.93 -2.86 18.35
C LYS A 72 12.54 -1.75 17.47
N ALA A 73 11.81 -0.66 17.25
CA ALA A 73 12.27 0.43 16.37
C ALA A 73 13.41 1.26 16.99
N GLY A 74 13.91 2.27 16.28
CA GLY A 74 15.18 2.95 16.63
C GLY A 74 16.41 2.15 16.18
N THR A 75 17.61 2.71 16.35
CA THR A 75 18.87 2.05 15.97
C THR A 75 19.75 1.92 17.21
N HIS A 76 20.52 0.83 17.27
CA HIS A 76 21.47 0.53 18.35
C HIS A 76 20.78 0.42 19.72
N TRP A 77 20.66 -0.74 20.33
CA TRP A 77 20.10 -0.90 21.70
C TRP A 77 20.56 -2.24 22.26
N ASP A 78 21.84 -2.48 22.06
CA ASP A 78 22.44 -3.81 22.01
C ASP A 78 23.95 -3.81 22.33
N VAL A 79 24.37 -2.85 23.17
CA VAL A 79 25.77 -2.54 23.46
C VAL A 79 26.37 -3.53 24.45
N ASP A 80 27.62 -3.89 24.20
CA ASP A 80 28.51 -4.60 25.10
C ASP A 80 29.58 -3.63 25.61
N ASN A 81 29.53 -3.35 26.91
CA ASN A 81 30.47 -2.53 27.64
C ASN A 81 31.34 -3.35 28.60
N THR A 82 31.13 -4.67 28.71
CA THR A 82 31.93 -5.51 29.61
C THR A 82 33.24 -5.91 28.95
N THR A 83 34.29 -5.99 29.78
CA THR A 83 35.60 -6.57 29.43
C THR A 83 35.80 -7.93 30.10
N GLU A 84 34.77 -8.43 30.81
CA GLU A 84 34.79 -9.71 31.49
C GLU A 84 34.61 -10.87 30.51
N ASN A 85 35.66 -11.68 30.33
CA ASN A 85 35.64 -13.00 29.69
C ASN A 85 35.30 -13.09 28.18
N ASP A 86 35.31 -12.01 27.41
CA ASP A 86 35.39 -12.14 25.95
C ASP A 86 36.18 -11.02 25.26
N GLY A 87 36.32 -11.12 23.94
CA GLY A 87 37.04 -10.16 23.11
C GLY A 87 36.13 -9.17 22.39
N PHE A 88 34.85 -9.10 22.76
CA PHE A 88 33.84 -8.32 22.06
C PHE A 88 33.43 -7.11 22.90
N ILE A 89 33.59 -5.91 22.34
CA ILE A 89 33.16 -4.63 22.93
C ILE A 89 32.52 -3.89 21.75
N GLY A 90 31.23 -3.55 21.82
CA GLY A 90 30.49 -3.02 20.66
C GLY A 90 29.04 -3.49 20.61
N HIS A 91 28.44 -3.61 19.42
CA HIS A 91 27.02 -3.90 19.24
C HIS A 91 26.72 -5.33 18.76
N THR A 92 25.82 -6.03 19.46
CA THR A 92 25.54 -7.47 19.26
C THR A 92 24.52 -7.80 18.17
N LEU A 93 24.03 -6.80 17.43
CA LEU A 93 22.98 -6.84 16.41
C LEU A 93 21.57 -7.20 16.93
N THR A 94 21.40 -7.40 18.23
CA THR A 94 20.11 -7.78 18.84
C THR A 94 19.56 -6.69 19.75
N SER A 95 18.69 -5.83 19.21
CA SER A 95 18.10 -4.72 19.98
C SER A 95 17.03 -5.15 20.99
N SER A 96 17.06 -4.52 22.17
CA SER A 96 15.99 -4.62 23.18
C SER A 96 14.68 -3.99 22.69
N VAL A 97 13.55 -4.39 23.30
CA VAL A 97 12.22 -3.81 23.04
C VAL A 97 11.93 -2.65 24.00
N TRP A 98 11.10 -1.70 23.58
CA TRP A 98 10.44 -0.80 24.50
C TRP A 98 9.44 -1.55 25.40
N LYS A 99 9.51 -1.30 26.70
CA LYS A 99 8.56 -1.77 27.72
C LYS A 99 7.64 -0.60 28.11
N GLY A 100 6.43 -0.59 27.56
CA GLY A 100 5.41 0.41 27.83
C GLY A 100 4.52 0.01 29.01
N SER A 101 4.25 0.91 29.94
CA SER A 101 3.49 0.56 31.16
C SER A 101 1.97 0.53 30.96
N SER A 102 1.45 1.08 29.86
CA SER A 102 0.01 1.16 29.55
C SER A 102 -0.23 1.68 28.13
N ALA A 103 -1.49 1.67 27.66
CA ALA A 103 -1.90 2.29 26.39
C ALA A 103 -1.70 3.82 26.35
N ASP A 104 -1.56 4.46 27.50
CA ASP A 104 -1.20 5.88 27.63
C ASP A 104 0.28 6.14 27.29
N THR A 105 1.08 5.10 27.08
CA THR A 105 2.44 5.16 26.52
C THR A 105 2.39 4.78 25.04
N ARG A 106 2.36 5.77 24.14
CA ARG A 106 2.11 5.54 22.71
C ARG A 106 2.92 6.49 21.84
N VAL A 107 3.26 6.06 20.63
CA VAL A 107 3.69 6.98 19.58
C VAL A 107 2.46 7.60 18.95
N SER A 108 2.49 8.92 18.76
CA SER A 108 1.51 9.61 17.95
C SER A 108 2.15 10.76 17.20
N SER A 109 1.88 10.85 15.89
CA SER A 109 2.41 11.92 15.03
C SER A 109 3.93 12.07 15.12
N GLY A 110 4.66 10.94 15.17
CA GLY A 110 6.12 10.91 15.17
C GLY A 110 6.79 11.30 16.49
N VAL A 111 6.05 11.39 17.60
CA VAL A 111 6.61 11.58 18.95
C VAL A 111 6.09 10.52 19.91
N LEU A 112 6.88 10.18 20.93
CA LEU A 112 6.38 9.37 22.04
C LEU A 112 5.58 10.26 22.99
N ILE A 113 4.42 9.78 23.42
CA ILE A 113 3.54 10.43 24.40
C ILE A 113 3.50 9.60 25.67
N THR A 114 3.65 10.28 26.81
CA THR A 114 3.36 9.73 28.14
C THR A 114 2.39 10.64 28.91
N ARG A 115 1.51 10.05 29.71
CA ARG A 115 0.48 10.73 30.51
C ARG A 115 0.00 9.82 31.64
N ASN A 116 -0.73 10.34 32.63
CA ASN A 116 -1.39 9.55 33.68
C ASN A 116 -0.44 8.64 34.50
N GLY A 117 0.85 8.96 34.58
CA GLY A 117 1.84 8.12 35.25
C GLY A 117 2.44 7.04 34.35
N SER A 118 2.15 7.07 33.05
CA SER A 118 2.63 6.10 32.06
C SER A 118 4.12 6.30 31.77
N THR A 119 4.76 5.21 31.32
CA THR A 119 6.21 5.10 31.17
C THR A 119 6.58 4.28 29.94
N ALA A 120 7.72 4.57 29.34
CA ALA A 120 8.41 3.72 28.36
C ALA A 120 9.84 3.47 28.85
N ARG A 121 10.22 2.22 29.12
CA ARG A 121 11.59 1.82 29.48
C ARG A 121 12.25 1.06 28.34
N ARG A 122 13.55 1.24 28.13
CA ARG A 122 14.34 0.45 27.20
C ARG A 122 15.74 0.21 27.73
N GLU A 123 16.20 -1.03 27.60
CA GLU A 123 17.50 -1.49 28.07
C GLU A 123 18.59 -1.36 27.01
N TYR A 124 19.85 -1.34 27.45
CA TYR A 124 21.03 -1.20 26.58
C TYR A 124 21.57 -2.55 26.03
N ASN A 125 21.01 -3.69 26.47
CA ASN A 125 21.50 -5.09 26.47
C ASN A 125 22.62 -5.56 25.52
N GLY A 126 23.76 -6.00 26.08
CA GLY A 126 24.81 -6.79 25.41
C GLY A 126 24.56 -8.32 25.42
N PRO A 127 25.53 -9.17 25.04
CA PRO A 127 25.28 -10.47 24.41
C PRO A 127 24.42 -11.45 25.23
N GLY A 128 23.44 -12.07 24.55
CA GLY A 128 22.55 -13.11 25.10
C GLY A 128 21.13 -12.64 25.46
N SER A 129 20.73 -11.40 25.12
CA SER A 129 19.39 -10.80 25.30
C SER A 129 18.77 -10.80 26.73
N GLU A 130 19.36 -11.52 27.68
CA GLU A 130 18.97 -11.61 29.09
C GLU A 130 20.06 -11.10 30.06
N ASP A 131 21.29 -10.87 29.59
CA ASP A 131 22.37 -10.35 30.44
C ASP A 131 22.46 -8.81 30.35
N GLU A 132 21.56 -8.14 31.08
CA GLU A 132 21.54 -6.66 31.18
C GLU A 132 22.87 -6.08 31.71
N ARG A 133 23.74 -6.89 32.34
CA ARG A 133 25.00 -6.42 32.93
C ARG A 133 26.01 -6.04 31.85
N ALA A 134 26.02 -6.76 30.74
CA ALA A 134 26.97 -6.51 29.66
C ALA A 134 26.78 -5.12 29.03
N GLY A 135 25.53 -4.66 28.89
CA GLY A 135 25.23 -3.32 28.38
C GLY A 135 25.23 -2.21 29.44
N GLY A 136 25.42 -2.57 30.70
CA GLY A 136 25.40 -1.63 31.82
C GLY A 136 26.61 -0.67 31.80
N ILE A 137 26.38 0.56 32.25
CA ILE A 137 27.44 1.55 32.49
C ILE A 137 27.55 1.78 34.01
N ALA A 138 28.75 1.63 34.56
CA ALA A 138 29.06 1.81 35.98
C ALA A 138 30.55 2.17 36.17
N GLY A 139 30.98 2.46 37.39
CA GLY A 139 32.40 2.67 37.74
C GLY A 139 33.17 1.37 38.03
N ALA A 140 32.61 0.22 37.66
CA ALA A 140 33.24 -1.09 37.88
C ALA A 140 34.44 -1.32 36.95
N ALA A 141 35.50 -1.93 37.48
CA ALA A 141 36.78 -2.08 36.76
C ALA A 141 36.73 -3.02 35.54
N ASP A 142 35.64 -3.77 35.40
CA ASP A 142 35.37 -4.64 34.26
C ASP A 142 34.60 -3.93 33.14
N GLN A 143 34.27 -2.63 33.27
CA GLN A 143 33.58 -1.84 32.26
C GLN A 143 34.56 -1.05 31.39
N SER A 144 34.25 -0.91 30.10
CA SER A 144 35.11 -0.16 29.15
C SER A 144 34.81 1.35 29.13
N LYS A 145 33.56 1.72 29.45
CA LYS A 145 33.04 3.09 29.53
C LYS A 145 32.35 3.30 30.87
N HIS A 146 32.62 4.44 31.51
CA HIS A 146 32.08 4.81 32.83
C HIS A 146 31.24 6.11 32.79
N VAL A 147 30.81 6.52 31.61
CA VAL A 147 30.02 7.74 31.41
C VAL A 147 28.84 7.40 30.53
N VAL A 148 27.66 7.91 30.89
CA VAL A 148 26.46 7.84 30.05
C VAL A 148 25.80 9.20 29.94
N TYR A 149 25.36 9.52 28.72
CA TYR A 149 24.59 10.71 28.40
C TYR A 149 23.20 10.31 27.92
N TYR A 150 22.18 11.07 28.30
CA TYR A 150 20.85 11.02 27.67
C TYR A 150 20.58 12.36 27.01
N ARG A 151 20.26 12.35 25.71
CA ARG A 151 19.77 13.50 24.95
C ARG A 151 18.33 13.22 24.51
N PHE A 152 17.44 14.17 24.75
CA PHE A 152 16.05 14.09 24.33
C PHE A 152 15.39 15.47 24.30
N ASN A 153 14.45 15.64 23.39
CA ASN A 153 13.50 16.75 23.45
C ASN A 153 12.33 16.37 24.35
N MET A 154 11.88 17.33 25.14
CA MET A 154 10.71 17.18 25.99
C MET A 154 9.81 18.40 25.88
N THR A 155 8.55 18.17 25.51
CA THR A 155 7.48 19.18 25.57
C THR A 155 6.49 18.78 26.65
N ARG A 156 6.08 19.73 27.50
CA ARG A 156 5.11 19.48 28.58
C ARG A 156 3.80 20.20 28.29
N GLY A 157 2.73 19.45 28.06
CA GLY A 157 1.39 20.02 27.91
C GLY A 157 0.74 20.44 29.23
N SER A 158 -0.43 21.06 29.10
CA SER A 158 -1.28 21.44 30.22
C SER A 158 -1.60 20.24 31.11
N GLY A 159 -1.41 20.39 32.43
CA GLY A 159 -1.77 19.34 33.39
C GLY A 159 -0.71 18.26 33.63
N VAL A 160 0.47 18.35 33.00
CA VAL A 160 1.63 17.51 33.36
C VAL A 160 2.15 17.93 34.75
N GLN A 161 2.18 17.01 35.71
CA GLN A 161 2.62 17.26 37.09
C GLN A 161 4.10 16.94 37.30
N TRP A 162 4.63 15.93 36.61
CA TRP A 162 6.04 15.57 36.61
C TRP A 162 6.40 14.91 35.28
N SER A 163 7.64 15.03 34.85
CA SER A 163 8.17 14.31 33.68
C SER A 163 9.68 14.23 33.75
N GLY A 164 10.27 13.12 33.32
CA GLY A 164 11.72 13.05 33.12
C GLY A 164 12.15 11.76 32.44
N ALA A 165 13.42 11.75 32.02
CA ALA A 165 14.13 10.55 31.66
C ALA A 165 14.90 10.03 32.88
N SER A 166 14.85 8.73 33.11
CA SER A 166 15.46 8.10 34.27
C SER A 166 16.47 7.03 33.91
N SER A 167 17.51 6.92 34.73
CA SER A 167 18.46 5.82 34.69
C SER A 167 18.01 4.66 35.57
N TYR A 168 18.34 3.45 35.17
CA TYR A 168 18.06 2.22 35.92
C TYR A 168 19.34 1.49 36.28
N ASP A 169 19.40 1.02 37.52
CA ASP A 169 20.34 0.02 38.01
C ASP A 169 19.59 -1.31 38.01
N PHE A 170 19.57 -1.96 36.85
CA PHE A 170 18.74 -3.12 36.54
C PHE A 170 17.25 -2.83 36.76
N GLU A 171 16.65 -3.39 37.81
CA GLU A 171 15.23 -3.17 38.12
C GLU A 171 14.96 -1.95 39.01
N ALA A 172 16.01 -1.25 39.46
CA ALA A 172 15.89 -0.11 40.35
C ALA A 172 16.11 1.21 39.61
N GLU A 173 15.08 2.08 39.56
CA GLU A 173 15.22 3.45 39.08
C GLU A 173 16.12 4.26 40.03
N ARG A 174 17.12 4.97 39.49
CA ARG A 174 18.14 5.67 40.30
C ARG A 174 18.06 7.18 40.19
N PHE A 175 18.23 7.71 38.98
CA PHE A 175 18.15 9.14 38.74
C PHE A 175 16.97 9.45 37.84
N LEU A 176 16.27 10.55 38.10
CA LEU A 176 15.36 11.19 37.17
C LEU A 176 15.92 12.56 36.79
N PHE A 177 16.04 12.79 35.49
CA PHE A 177 16.45 14.04 34.86
C PHE A 177 15.24 14.68 34.18
N GLY A 178 14.80 15.84 34.67
CA GLY A 178 13.60 16.48 34.16
C GLY A 178 12.95 17.35 35.24
N VAL A 179 11.63 17.33 35.32
CA VAL A 179 10.84 18.11 36.28
C VAL A 179 10.18 17.12 37.27
N PRO A 180 10.76 16.90 38.46
CA PRO A 180 10.23 15.96 39.44
C PRO A 180 8.90 16.43 40.03
N GLY A 181 8.23 15.50 40.72
CA GLY A 181 6.96 15.78 41.40
C GLY A 181 7.07 16.70 42.61
N ALA A 182 8.28 16.88 43.15
CA ALA A 182 8.53 17.75 44.30
C ALA A 182 8.80 19.20 43.85
N ALA A 183 8.32 20.16 44.65
CA ALA A 183 8.70 21.56 44.47
C ALA A 183 10.03 21.84 45.17
N ASN A 184 10.84 22.72 44.59
CA ASN A 184 12.07 23.20 45.20
C ASN A 184 11.74 23.86 46.56
N PRO A 185 12.27 23.36 47.69
CA PRO A 185 11.99 23.93 49.01
C PRO A 185 12.37 25.40 49.16
N ALA A 186 13.32 25.89 48.36
CA ALA A 186 13.78 27.28 48.40
C ALA A 186 12.85 28.23 47.62
N SER A 187 12.39 27.85 46.43
CA SER A 187 11.54 28.71 45.58
C SER A 187 10.03 28.44 45.74
N GLY A 188 9.67 27.26 46.24
CA GLY A 188 8.29 26.75 46.29
C GLY A 188 7.74 26.33 44.92
N GLN A 189 8.57 26.33 43.88
CA GLN A 189 8.16 26.08 42.50
C GLN A 189 8.66 24.72 42.00
N ARG A 190 7.97 24.16 41.00
CA ARG A 190 8.46 22.97 40.27
C ARG A 190 9.44 23.41 39.21
N GLU A 191 10.62 22.84 39.22
CA GLU A 191 11.75 23.25 38.39
C GLU A 191 12.39 22.03 37.76
N PHE A 192 13.19 22.24 36.72
CA PHE A 192 14.09 21.19 36.25
C PHE A 192 15.07 20.80 37.36
N ALA A 193 15.36 19.52 37.52
CA ALA A 193 16.23 19.01 38.55
C ALA A 193 16.82 17.65 38.17
N ILE A 194 17.85 17.28 38.92
CA ILE A 194 18.29 15.89 39.08
C ILE A 194 17.64 15.37 40.36
N HIS A 195 16.88 14.28 40.28
CA HIS A 195 16.30 13.61 41.45
C HIS A 195 16.99 12.26 41.62
N ASP A 196 17.70 12.09 42.72
CA ASP A 196 18.20 10.80 43.20
C ASP A 196 17.06 10.11 43.96
N LEU A 197 16.43 9.13 43.31
CA LEU A 197 15.28 8.42 43.86
C LEU A 197 15.67 7.51 45.03
N ALA A 198 16.91 7.03 45.07
CA ALA A 198 17.38 6.17 46.14
C ALA A 198 17.63 6.96 47.44
N ALA A 199 18.22 8.15 47.32
CA ALA A 199 18.46 9.04 48.45
C ALA A 199 17.26 9.95 48.78
N GLY A 200 16.30 10.07 47.86
CA GLY A 200 15.20 11.05 47.93
C GLY A 200 15.68 12.50 47.83
N GLN A 201 16.85 12.73 47.23
CA GLN A 201 17.52 14.03 47.18
C GLN A 201 17.41 14.67 45.80
N HIS A 202 17.42 16.00 45.78
CA HIS A 202 17.20 16.78 44.57
C HIS A 202 18.29 17.83 44.41
N ALA A 203 18.82 17.98 43.19
CA ALA A 203 19.57 19.16 42.76
C ALA A 203 18.69 19.97 41.80
N TYR A 204 18.03 20.99 42.32
CA TYR A 204 17.16 21.87 41.54
C TYR A 204 17.96 22.90 40.73
N SER A 205 17.52 23.17 39.51
CA SER A 205 18.16 24.12 38.59
C SER A 205 17.81 25.59 38.84
N GLY A 206 16.73 25.88 39.56
CA GLY A 206 16.17 27.23 39.64
C GLY A 206 15.34 27.64 38.41
N ILE A 207 15.16 26.75 37.43
CA ILE A 207 14.48 27.04 36.16
C ILE A 207 13.15 26.29 36.10
N GLN A 208 12.06 27.03 35.95
CA GLN A 208 10.72 26.44 35.77
C GLN A 208 10.48 26.07 34.30
N PRO A 209 9.82 24.94 34.01
CA PRO A 209 9.36 24.62 32.67
C PRO A 209 8.23 25.56 32.25
N VAL A 210 8.25 26.02 31.00
CA VAL A 210 7.12 26.72 30.39
C VAL A 210 6.24 25.70 29.67
N GLU A 211 4.93 25.80 29.88
CA GLU A 211 3.94 24.92 29.25
C GLU A 211 3.96 25.06 27.72
N GLY A 212 3.93 23.94 27.01
CA GLY A 212 3.98 23.88 25.54
C GLY A 212 5.34 24.22 24.92
N GLN A 213 6.32 24.65 25.72
CA GLN A 213 7.68 24.87 25.24
C GLN A 213 8.46 23.55 25.20
N THR A 214 9.11 23.27 24.08
CA THR A 214 10.07 22.17 23.94
C THR A 214 11.42 22.58 24.51
N TYR A 215 12.03 21.68 25.27
CA TYR A 215 13.40 21.82 25.75
C TYR A 215 14.24 20.64 25.28
N LEU A 216 15.43 20.93 24.77
CA LEU A 216 16.47 19.92 24.57
C LEU A 216 17.18 19.69 25.90
N LEU A 217 17.03 18.49 26.46
CA LEU A 217 17.70 18.10 27.69
C LEU A 217 18.90 17.22 27.34
N VAL A 218 20.02 17.48 28.02
CA VAL A 218 21.13 16.53 28.09
C VAL A 218 21.43 16.24 29.55
N SER A 219 21.41 14.98 29.95
CA SER A 219 21.94 14.55 31.25
C SER A 219 23.24 13.78 31.07
N LYS A 220 24.14 13.89 32.03
CA LYS A 220 25.37 13.10 32.13
C LYS A 220 25.41 12.42 33.48
N ILE A 221 25.73 11.13 33.51
CA ILE A 221 26.15 10.42 34.72
C ILE A 221 27.60 10.01 34.51
N ASP A 222 28.46 10.47 35.39
CA ASP A 222 29.91 10.22 35.37
C ASP A 222 30.27 9.39 36.60
N TYR A 223 30.51 8.10 36.39
CA TYR A 223 30.76 7.14 37.47
C TYR A 223 32.18 7.20 38.01
N ASP A 224 33.15 7.66 37.21
CA ASP A 224 34.53 7.89 37.68
C ASP A 224 34.58 8.97 38.77
N SER A 225 33.80 10.04 38.59
CA SER A 225 33.73 11.16 39.54
C SER A 225 32.54 11.10 40.50
N ASN A 226 31.61 10.17 40.28
CA ASN A 226 30.31 10.09 40.95
C ASN A 226 29.50 11.41 40.89
N VAL A 227 29.44 12.00 39.70
CA VAL A 227 28.73 13.27 39.46
C VAL A 227 27.69 13.13 38.35
N ALA A 228 26.45 13.50 38.68
CA ALA A 228 25.37 13.67 37.70
C ALA A 228 25.21 15.15 37.33
N ARG A 229 25.01 15.45 36.05
CA ARG A 229 24.81 16.81 35.52
C ARG A 229 23.59 16.87 34.62
N LEU A 230 22.88 18.00 34.64
CA LEU A 230 21.78 18.30 33.74
C LEU A 230 22.07 19.59 33.01
N TYR A 231 21.91 19.58 31.69
CA TYR A 231 22.02 20.71 30.78
C TYR A 231 20.66 20.97 30.15
N LEU A 232 20.31 22.25 29.98
CA LEU A 232 19.11 22.67 29.27
C LEU A 232 19.51 23.48 28.03
N ASN A 233 18.99 23.07 26.88
CA ASN A 233 19.29 23.63 25.57
C ASN A 233 20.79 23.86 25.33
N PRO A 234 21.66 22.86 25.57
CA PRO A 234 23.08 23.00 25.28
C PRO A 234 23.33 23.19 23.78
N ASP A 235 24.39 23.91 23.43
CA ASP A 235 24.88 23.97 22.06
C ASP A 235 25.75 22.74 21.79
N LEU A 236 25.14 21.73 21.16
CA LEU A 236 25.81 20.47 20.84
C LEU A 236 26.90 20.64 19.78
N SER A 237 26.93 21.73 19.01
CA SER A 237 28.01 22.01 18.05
C SER A 237 29.34 22.33 18.75
N GLN A 238 29.29 22.75 20.01
CA GLN A 238 30.44 23.05 20.84
C GLN A 238 30.86 21.83 21.69
N PRO A 239 32.11 21.79 22.20
CA PRO A 239 32.54 20.77 23.15
C PRO A 239 31.76 20.86 24.48
N GLU A 240 31.69 19.77 25.26
CA GLU A 240 31.01 19.74 26.57
C GLU A 240 31.47 20.89 27.48
N SER A 241 32.77 21.20 27.49
CA SER A 241 33.37 22.23 28.33
C SER A 241 32.89 23.66 28.05
N ALA A 242 32.27 23.90 26.89
CA ALA A 242 31.67 25.19 26.56
C ALA A 242 30.22 25.33 27.08
N ASN A 243 29.61 24.23 27.52
CA ASN A 243 28.24 24.18 28.01
C ASN A 243 28.23 24.15 29.55
N ILE A 244 27.33 24.91 30.17
CA ILE A 244 27.24 25.01 31.64
C ILE A 244 26.05 24.17 32.12
N PRO A 245 26.26 23.21 33.04
CA PRO A 245 25.15 22.45 33.59
C PRO A 245 24.27 23.35 34.46
N VAL A 246 22.95 23.22 34.32
CA VAL A 246 21.97 23.95 35.13
C VAL A 246 21.75 23.30 36.50
N ALA A 247 22.09 22.02 36.65
CA ALA A 247 22.12 21.32 37.92
C ALA A 247 23.30 20.33 37.96
N THR A 248 23.87 20.14 39.15
CA THR A 248 24.94 19.18 39.41
C THR A 248 24.68 18.49 40.74
N TYR A 249 24.82 17.18 40.79
CA TYR A 249 24.58 16.36 41.97
C TYR A 249 25.72 15.35 42.15
N ASN A 250 26.30 15.30 43.35
CA ASN A 250 27.31 14.30 43.70
C ASN A 250 26.59 13.14 44.39
N PHE A 251 26.74 11.93 43.88
CA PHE A 251 26.07 10.75 44.43
C PHE A 251 27.02 9.87 45.27
N PRO A 252 26.50 9.20 46.32
CA PRO A 252 27.34 8.63 47.39
C PRO A 252 27.89 7.23 47.11
N THR A 253 27.35 6.49 46.13
CA THR A 253 27.71 5.10 45.82
C THR A 253 27.67 4.87 44.33
N ASP A 254 28.53 3.97 43.85
CA ASP A 254 28.54 3.56 42.45
C ASP A 254 27.22 2.82 42.11
N TYR A 255 26.42 3.44 41.25
CA TYR A 255 25.19 2.86 40.71
C TYR A 255 25.46 2.29 39.33
N TRP A 256 24.47 1.59 38.76
CA TRP A 256 24.51 1.19 37.35
C TRP A 256 23.53 2.04 36.55
N SER A 257 23.79 2.14 35.25
CA SER A 257 22.85 2.57 34.22
C SER A 257 22.75 1.46 33.18
N SER A 258 21.68 0.68 33.21
CA SER A 258 21.38 -0.41 32.28
C SER A 258 20.18 -0.14 31.37
N ALA A 259 19.37 0.88 31.69
CA ALA A 259 18.21 1.26 30.90
C ALA A 259 17.90 2.75 31.03
N ILE A 260 17.26 3.29 29.99
CA ILE A 260 16.59 4.59 30.02
C ILE A 260 15.08 4.39 30.17
N ARG A 261 14.44 5.27 30.95
CA ARG A 261 12.98 5.30 31.08
C ARG A 261 12.45 6.71 30.90
N LEU A 262 11.54 6.88 29.95
CA LEU A 262 10.81 8.13 29.74
C LEU A 262 9.45 8.03 30.43
N GLY A 263 9.00 9.11 31.04
CA GLY A 263 7.61 9.17 31.45
C GLY A 263 7.23 10.37 32.28
N SER A 264 5.93 10.48 32.50
CA SER A 264 5.30 11.64 33.09
C SER A 264 4.08 11.24 33.93
N GLY A 265 3.61 12.15 34.77
CA GLY A 265 2.32 12.01 35.44
C GLY A 265 1.52 13.30 35.47
N GLY A 266 0.33 13.22 36.04
CA GLY A 266 -0.74 14.18 35.76
C GLY A 266 -1.52 13.80 34.51
N ASN A 267 -2.55 14.57 34.18
CA ASN A 267 -3.52 14.21 33.12
C ASN A 267 -3.16 14.81 31.75
N GLY A 268 -2.07 15.59 31.69
CA GLY A 268 -1.54 16.17 30.46
C GLY A 268 -0.59 15.25 29.72
N ASP A 269 -0.45 15.49 28.42
CA ASP A 269 0.48 14.77 27.55
C ASP A 269 1.88 15.41 27.68
N ALA A 270 2.88 14.57 27.90
CA ALA A 270 4.29 14.92 27.73
C ALA A 270 4.81 14.22 26.47
N GLU A 271 5.43 14.99 25.59
CA GLU A 271 5.94 14.54 24.30
C GLU A 271 7.46 14.39 24.37
N TRP A 272 7.98 13.32 23.75
CA TRP A 272 9.39 12.98 23.72
C TRP A 272 9.82 12.69 22.29
N ASP A 273 10.97 13.23 21.91
CA ASP A 273 11.54 13.05 20.57
C ASP A 273 13.07 13.07 20.61
N GLY A 274 13.71 12.49 19.59
CA GLY A 274 15.15 12.54 19.37
C GLY A 274 15.96 11.90 20.48
N ILE A 275 15.52 10.75 20.99
CA ILE A 275 16.20 10.06 22.09
C ILE A 275 17.56 9.58 21.60
N ARG A 276 18.59 9.89 22.37
CA ARG A 276 19.93 9.36 22.16
C ARG A 276 20.60 9.08 23.49
N VAL A 277 21.15 7.89 23.63
CA VAL A 277 21.92 7.44 24.77
C VAL A 277 23.32 7.16 24.28
N THR A 278 24.33 7.75 24.92
CA THR A 278 25.72 7.67 24.44
C THR A 278 26.70 7.62 25.60
N THR A 279 27.95 7.30 25.31
CA THR A 279 29.09 7.37 26.25
C THR A 279 30.02 8.56 25.96
N ASP A 280 29.78 9.27 24.87
CA ASP A 280 30.56 10.42 24.41
C ASP A 280 29.67 11.62 24.04
N TRP A 281 30.15 12.84 24.32
CA TRP A 281 29.41 14.07 24.06
C TRP A 281 29.24 14.35 22.57
N GLN A 282 30.24 14.06 21.75
CA GLN A 282 30.19 14.28 20.30
C GLN A 282 29.17 13.34 19.66
N ALA A 283 29.04 12.13 20.21
CA ALA A 283 27.99 11.19 19.84
C ALA A 283 26.57 11.66 20.19
N LEU A 284 26.36 12.82 20.85
CA LEU A 284 25.02 13.41 21.01
C LEU A 284 24.53 14.14 19.76
N ARG A 285 25.43 14.49 18.82
CA ARG A 285 25.13 15.29 17.62
C ARG A 285 24.50 14.46 16.50
N THR A 286 23.35 14.88 16.00
CA THR A 286 22.77 14.35 14.77
C THR A 286 23.38 15.04 13.55
N SER A 287 23.49 14.33 12.42
CA SER A 287 23.76 14.98 11.13
C SER A 287 22.54 15.82 10.75
N PRO A 288 22.69 17.08 10.29
CA PRO A 288 21.56 17.88 9.83
C PRO A 288 20.77 17.19 8.72
N PRO A 289 19.46 17.44 8.58
CA PRO A 289 18.68 16.95 7.46
C PRO A 289 19.23 17.52 6.15
N GLU A 290 19.32 16.70 5.12
CA GLU A 290 19.73 17.10 3.77
C GLU A 290 18.70 16.61 2.75
N ALA A 291 17.78 17.48 2.37
CA ALA A 291 16.80 17.21 1.33
C ALA A 291 17.44 17.31 -0.05
N GLN A 292 17.10 16.41 -0.97
CA GLN A 292 17.59 16.37 -2.34
C GLN A 292 16.44 16.53 -3.34
N ASP A 293 16.71 17.17 -4.48
CA ASP A 293 15.67 17.40 -5.49
C ASP A 293 15.11 16.08 -6.05
N ASP A 294 13.79 16.04 -6.22
CA ASP A 294 13.05 14.92 -6.78
C ASP A 294 12.52 15.22 -8.18
N THR A 295 12.11 14.15 -8.86
CA THR A 295 11.41 14.25 -10.14
C THR A 295 10.23 13.28 -10.19
N MET A 296 9.16 13.66 -10.89
CA MET A 296 8.04 12.77 -11.17
C MET A 296 7.41 13.07 -12.52
N THR A 297 6.73 12.07 -13.10
CA THR A 297 5.96 12.23 -14.35
C THR A 297 4.48 11.91 -14.11
N VAL A 298 3.58 12.69 -14.72
CA VAL A 298 2.13 12.55 -14.58
C VAL A 298 1.42 12.75 -15.91
N SER A 299 0.26 12.12 -16.10
CA SER A 299 -0.62 12.39 -17.25
C SER A 299 -1.31 13.77 -17.13
N PRO A 300 -1.70 14.41 -18.24
CA PRO A 300 -2.61 15.55 -18.21
C PRO A 300 -3.88 15.23 -17.39
N GLY A 301 -4.20 16.08 -16.40
CA GLY A 301 -5.34 15.87 -15.48
C GLY A 301 -5.16 14.73 -14.46
N GLY A 302 -4.04 14.01 -14.50
CA GLY A 302 -3.76 12.87 -13.63
C GLY A 302 -3.22 13.26 -12.26
N GLN A 303 -2.93 12.23 -11.46
CA GLN A 303 -2.29 12.35 -10.16
C GLN A 303 -1.16 11.33 -10.05
N ALA A 304 -0.15 11.65 -9.25
CA ALA A 304 0.95 10.75 -8.96
C ALA A 304 1.49 11.01 -7.54
N ARG A 305 2.11 9.99 -6.96
CA ARG A 305 2.70 10.03 -5.61
C ARG A 305 4.22 10.00 -5.71
N VAL A 306 4.90 10.79 -4.89
CA VAL A 306 6.36 10.81 -4.77
C VAL A 306 6.78 10.59 -3.31
N TYR A 307 7.76 9.71 -3.09
CA TYR A 307 8.38 9.46 -1.79
C TYR A 307 9.67 10.28 -1.70
N VAL A 308 9.53 11.55 -1.31
CA VAL A 308 10.66 12.51 -1.29
C VAL A 308 11.78 12.12 -0.33
N SER A 309 11.47 11.33 0.71
CA SER A 309 12.48 10.87 1.67
C SER A 309 13.44 9.81 1.11
N SER A 310 13.23 9.32 -0.12
CA SER A 310 13.99 8.18 -0.67
C SER A 310 15.43 8.53 -1.07
N ASN A 311 15.71 9.79 -1.40
CA ASN A 311 17.04 10.30 -1.75
C ASN A 311 17.58 11.32 -0.74
N ASP A 312 16.81 11.64 0.29
CA ASP A 312 17.19 12.53 1.38
C ASP A 312 18.18 11.85 2.34
N SER A 313 19.06 12.64 2.97
CA SER A 313 20.06 12.13 3.90
C SER A 313 20.13 12.94 5.20
N GLY A 314 21.03 12.54 6.11
CA GLY A 314 21.12 13.12 7.44
C GLY A 314 20.05 12.60 8.41
N SER A 315 19.95 13.22 9.58
CA SER A 315 18.99 12.82 10.62
C SER A 315 17.73 13.66 10.50
N PHE A 316 16.67 13.07 9.95
CA PHE A 316 15.38 13.72 9.76
C PHE A 316 14.22 12.79 10.10
N ASN A 317 13.06 13.37 10.40
CA ASN A 317 11.84 12.60 10.61
C ASN A 317 10.99 12.61 9.32
N PRO A 318 10.78 11.47 8.63
CA PRO A 318 10.05 11.42 7.36
C PRO A 318 8.57 11.83 7.49
N TYR A 319 8.00 11.83 8.69
CA TYR A 319 6.63 12.31 8.95
C TYR A 319 6.54 13.84 9.12
N THR A 320 7.66 14.55 9.09
CA THR A 320 7.70 16.03 9.15
C THR A 320 7.69 16.68 7.77
N VAL A 321 7.57 15.88 6.72
CA VAL A 321 7.43 16.38 5.34
C VAL A 321 6.26 17.36 5.31
N SER A 322 6.53 18.56 4.82
CA SER A 322 5.53 19.63 4.69
C SER A 322 5.73 20.35 3.36
N ILE A 323 4.63 20.80 2.73
CA ILE A 323 4.72 21.59 1.52
C ILE A 323 5.17 23.00 1.88
N ALA A 324 6.33 23.41 1.40
CA ALA A 324 6.87 24.75 1.57
C ALA A 324 6.29 25.73 0.54
N THR A 325 6.16 25.29 -0.72
CA THR A 325 5.56 26.08 -1.80
C THR A 325 4.67 25.17 -2.64
N GLN A 326 3.40 25.55 -2.84
CA GLN A 326 2.46 24.80 -3.68
C GLN A 326 2.81 24.94 -5.18
N PRO A 327 2.44 23.94 -6.01
CA PRO A 327 2.60 24.01 -7.45
C PRO A 327 1.66 25.04 -8.10
N THR A 328 2.00 25.49 -9.32
CA THR A 328 1.24 26.53 -10.02
C THR A 328 0.06 25.96 -10.82
N ASN A 329 0.18 24.71 -11.28
CA ASN A 329 -0.75 24.05 -12.20
C ASN A 329 -1.33 22.76 -11.61
N GLY A 330 -1.36 22.65 -10.28
CA GLY A 330 -1.82 21.48 -9.56
C GLY A 330 -1.99 21.74 -8.07
N THR A 331 -2.10 20.66 -7.31
CA THR A 331 -2.08 20.69 -5.83
C THR A 331 -1.13 19.62 -5.32
N ALA A 332 -0.34 19.95 -4.28
CA ALA A 332 0.49 18.99 -3.57
C ALA A 332 -0.01 18.83 -2.13
N MET A 333 -0.18 17.58 -1.68
CA MET A 333 -0.66 17.24 -0.34
C MET A 333 0.21 16.13 0.26
N VAL A 334 0.65 16.31 1.50
CA VAL A 334 1.40 15.28 2.24
C VAL A 334 0.43 14.25 2.80
N ASN A 335 0.77 12.97 2.64
CA ASN A 335 0.05 11.84 3.21
C ASN A 335 0.59 11.46 4.60
N GLU A 336 -0.16 10.66 5.35
CA GLU A 336 0.25 10.17 6.67
C GLU A 336 1.56 9.35 6.66
N ASP A 337 1.92 8.77 5.50
CA ASP A 337 3.17 8.01 5.33
C ASP A 337 4.38 8.90 4.95
N GLY A 338 4.24 10.22 4.92
CA GLY A 338 5.29 11.17 4.54
C GLY A 338 5.47 11.34 3.03
N SER A 339 4.77 10.56 2.20
CA SER A 339 4.75 10.76 0.75
C SER A 339 3.93 12.00 0.35
N ILE A 340 4.17 12.52 -0.85
CA ILE A 340 3.43 13.66 -1.38
C ILE A 340 2.57 13.19 -2.56
N LEU A 341 1.26 13.40 -2.48
CA LEU A 341 0.33 13.26 -3.59
C LEU A 341 0.25 14.58 -4.36
N TYR A 342 0.63 14.55 -5.64
CA TYR A 342 0.45 15.65 -6.57
C TYR A 342 -0.72 15.36 -7.51
N ARG A 343 -1.60 16.34 -7.71
CA ARG A 343 -2.69 16.29 -8.68
C ARG A 343 -2.55 17.42 -9.69
N HIS A 344 -2.49 17.09 -10.97
CA HIS A 344 -2.42 18.08 -12.04
C HIS A 344 -3.80 18.60 -12.41
N THR A 345 -3.98 19.91 -12.54
CA THR A 345 -5.29 20.53 -12.83
C THR A 345 -5.32 21.36 -14.11
N ALA A 346 -4.16 21.61 -14.74
CA ALA A 346 -4.07 22.44 -15.95
C ALA A 346 -3.73 21.60 -17.21
N PRO A 347 -4.71 21.18 -18.02
CA PRO A 347 -4.49 20.21 -19.11
C PRO A 347 -3.57 20.68 -20.25
N GLN A 348 -3.13 21.95 -20.27
CA GLN A 348 -2.27 22.51 -21.33
C GLN A 348 -0.80 22.70 -20.92
N THR A 349 -0.42 22.43 -19.68
CA THR A 349 0.97 22.63 -19.22
C THR A 349 1.77 21.34 -19.29
N THR A 350 3.02 21.43 -19.72
CA THR A 350 3.94 20.29 -19.87
C THR A 350 4.84 20.07 -18.65
N SER A 351 4.79 20.97 -17.67
CA SER A 351 5.61 20.90 -16.46
C SER A 351 4.97 21.68 -15.32
N ASP A 352 5.29 21.28 -14.09
CA ASP A 352 5.00 22.00 -12.85
C ASP A 352 6.12 21.75 -11.84
N SER A 353 6.09 22.41 -10.69
CA SER A 353 7.00 22.09 -9.60
C SER A 353 6.46 22.59 -8.27
N PHE A 354 6.91 21.96 -7.18
CA PHE A 354 6.62 22.40 -5.83
C PHE A 354 7.83 22.13 -4.94
N THR A 355 7.94 22.82 -3.81
CA THR A 355 9.03 22.59 -2.85
C THR A 355 8.48 22.00 -1.57
N TYR A 356 9.16 20.99 -1.03
CA TYR A 356 8.85 20.41 0.27
C TYR A 356 9.93 20.78 1.30
N ARG A 357 9.65 20.48 2.56
CA ARG A 357 10.55 20.68 3.69
C ARG A 357 10.51 19.47 4.61
N ILE A 358 11.68 19.01 5.05
CA ILE A 358 11.87 18.04 6.13
C ILE A 358 12.49 18.74 7.35
N LEU A 359 12.15 18.28 8.55
CA LEU A 359 12.74 18.75 9.80
C LEU A 359 13.78 17.75 10.31
N GLY A 360 14.84 18.29 10.91
CA GLY A 360 15.87 17.52 11.59
C GLY A 360 15.31 16.80 12.80
N ALA A 361 15.81 15.59 13.05
CA ALA A 361 15.25 14.74 14.08
C ALA A 361 15.65 15.22 15.49
N GLY A 362 14.66 15.61 16.29
CA GLY A 362 14.90 16.13 17.63
C GLY A 362 15.64 17.47 17.67
N ASP A 363 15.61 18.27 16.60
CA ASP A 363 16.05 19.67 16.65
C ASP A 363 15.18 20.56 15.74
N SER A 364 15.58 21.83 15.58
CA SER A 364 14.86 22.80 14.75
C SER A 364 15.52 23.02 13.38
N SER A 365 16.53 22.21 13.03
CA SER A 365 17.13 22.27 11.71
C SER A 365 16.12 21.77 10.67
N HIS A 366 16.26 22.24 9.44
CA HIS A 366 15.36 21.87 8.36
C HIS A 366 16.08 21.96 7.02
N SER A 367 15.62 21.17 6.06
CA SER A 367 16.10 21.21 4.69
C SER A 367 14.93 21.23 3.72
N THR A 368 15.12 21.87 2.57
CA THR A 368 14.09 22.06 1.55
C THR A 368 14.63 21.63 0.20
N ALA A 369 13.83 20.90 -0.56
CA ALA A 369 14.15 20.54 -1.93
C ALA A 369 12.93 20.66 -2.84
N THR A 370 13.17 20.54 -4.14
CA THR A 370 12.19 20.75 -5.20
C THR A 370 11.77 19.41 -5.79
N VAL A 371 10.46 19.21 -5.94
CA VAL A 371 9.91 18.17 -6.81
C VAL A 371 9.62 18.79 -8.17
N ASN A 372 10.31 18.30 -9.20
CA ASN A 372 10.09 18.71 -10.59
C ASN A 372 9.09 17.76 -11.26
N VAL A 373 7.95 18.29 -11.70
CA VAL A 373 6.86 17.51 -12.32
C VAL A 373 6.89 17.66 -13.83
N SER A 374 7.05 16.55 -14.55
CA SER A 374 6.88 16.49 -16.00
C SER A 374 5.47 16.01 -16.34
N VAL A 375 4.76 16.71 -17.24
CA VAL A 375 3.42 16.31 -17.68
C VAL A 375 3.51 15.72 -19.08
N SER A 376 3.14 14.45 -19.22
CA SER A 376 3.32 13.68 -20.46
C SER A 376 2.01 13.05 -20.92
N GLY A 377 1.65 13.27 -22.19
CA GLY A 377 0.50 12.60 -22.83
C GLY A 377 0.80 11.19 -23.35
N ALA A 378 1.96 10.61 -23.04
CA ALA A 378 2.30 9.26 -23.47
C ALA A 378 1.48 8.23 -22.67
N MET A 379 1.02 7.15 -23.33
CA MET A 379 0.28 6.06 -22.68
C MET A 379 1.09 5.32 -21.60
N ARG A 380 2.43 5.41 -21.67
CA ARG A 380 3.35 4.90 -20.67
C ARG A 380 4.52 5.86 -20.55
N PHE A 381 4.95 6.13 -19.33
CA PHE A 381 6.21 6.80 -19.04
C PHE A 381 6.92 6.06 -17.91
N ASP A 382 8.24 6.10 -17.99
CA ASP A 382 9.14 5.44 -17.06
C ASP A 382 8.95 6.05 -15.67
N THR A 383 8.22 5.36 -14.81
CA THR A 383 8.20 5.68 -13.39
C THR A 383 9.48 5.10 -12.83
N GLY A 384 10.52 5.93 -12.64
CA GLY A 384 11.81 5.52 -12.05
C GLY A 384 11.73 4.93 -10.62
N TYR A 385 10.51 4.71 -10.12
CA TYR A 385 10.16 4.10 -8.84
C TYR A 385 9.51 2.72 -8.98
N VAL A 386 9.08 2.31 -10.18
CA VAL A 386 8.58 0.95 -10.42
C VAL A 386 9.70 0.19 -11.12
N ASN A 387 10.57 -0.44 -10.32
CA ASN A 387 11.46 -1.48 -10.81
C ASN A 387 10.62 -2.70 -11.20
N MET A 388 10.06 -2.68 -12.42
CA MET A 388 9.65 -3.92 -13.07
C MET A 388 10.95 -4.67 -13.39
N PRO A 389 11.22 -5.81 -12.74
CA PRO A 389 12.46 -6.51 -13.00
C PRO A 389 12.46 -6.96 -14.47
N ALA A 390 13.64 -6.91 -15.10
CA ALA A 390 13.81 -7.21 -16.53
C ALA A 390 13.31 -8.62 -16.89
N GLU A 391 13.28 -9.51 -15.89
CA GLU A 391 12.52 -10.75 -15.86
C GLU A 391 11.63 -10.68 -14.62
N PRO A 392 10.33 -11.05 -14.68
CA PRO A 392 9.50 -11.12 -13.47
C PRO A 392 10.22 -11.95 -12.38
N PRO A 393 10.19 -11.54 -11.09
CA PRO A 393 10.80 -12.36 -10.05
C PRO A 393 10.20 -13.75 -10.15
N ALA A 394 10.96 -14.79 -9.79
CA ALA A 394 10.37 -16.10 -9.60
C ALA A 394 9.46 -16.07 -8.36
N THR A 395 8.33 -15.38 -8.41
CA THR A 395 7.17 -15.67 -7.58
C THR A 395 6.72 -17.05 -8.02
N SER A 396 7.03 -18.07 -7.24
CA SER A 396 6.26 -19.30 -7.30
C SER A 396 4.85 -18.95 -6.84
N LEU A 397 4.03 -18.46 -7.77
CA LEU A 397 2.59 -18.47 -7.63
C LEU A 397 2.19 -19.94 -7.67
N PHE A 398 1.87 -20.49 -6.51
CA PHE A 398 1.19 -21.77 -6.44
C PHE A 398 -0.29 -21.48 -6.32
N VAL A 399 -1.08 -22.13 -7.17
CA VAL A 399 -2.53 -22.16 -7.01
C VAL A 399 -2.82 -23.19 -5.92
N GLU A 400 -3.45 -22.76 -4.83
CA GLU A 400 -4.04 -23.68 -3.87
C GLU A 400 -5.48 -23.97 -4.28
N ASN A 401 -5.92 -25.21 -4.07
CA ASN A 401 -7.34 -25.51 -4.23
C ASN A 401 -8.12 -24.79 -3.12
N ALA A 402 -8.83 -23.72 -3.50
CA ALA A 402 -9.62 -22.91 -2.57
C ALA A 402 -10.78 -23.68 -1.92
N LEU A 403 -11.28 -24.75 -2.56
CA LEU A 403 -12.42 -25.54 -2.09
C LEU A 403 -12.11 -27.05 -2.22
N PRO A 404 -11.16 -27.61 -1.44
CA PRO A 404 -10.67 -28.97 -1.64
C PRO A 404 -11.70 -30.07 -1.42
N SER A 405 -12.78 -29.77 -0.70
CA SER A 405 -13.90 -30.69 -0.47
C SER A 405 -15.01 -30.61 -1.53
N VAL A 406 -14.91 -29.66 -2.47
CA VAL A 406 -15.91 -29.43 -3.51
C VAL A 406 -15.30 -29.73 -4.88
N THR A 407 -16.05 -30.44 -5.71
CA THR A 407 -15.64 -30.71 -7.09
C THR A 407 -16.68 -30.16 -8.06
N PHE A 408 -16.21 -29.73 -9.23
CA PHE A 408 -17.04 -29.29 -10.35
C PHE A 408 -16.72 -30.12 -11.58
N ASP A 409 -17.72 -30.30 -12.44
CA ASP A 409 -17.60 -30.96 -13.73
C ASP A 409 -17.68 -29.91 -14.84
N SER A 410 -16.58 -29.69 -15.56
CA SER A 410 -16.48 -28.63 -16.59
C SER A 410 -16.87 -27.21 -16.09
N PRO A 411 -16.27 -26.68 -15.00
CA PRO A 411 -16.59 -25.33 -14.53
C PRO A 411 -16.20 -24.29 -15.57
N HIS A 412 -17.10 -23.36 -15.88
CA HIS A 412 -16.90 -22.35 -16.94
C HIS A 412 -16.79 -20.92 -16.42
N ASP A 413 -17.56 -20.57 -15.38
CA ASP A 413 -17.53 -19.23 -14.79
C ASP A 413 -18.03 -19.22 -13.34
N PHE A 414 -17.78 -18.13 -12.64
CA PHE A 414 -18.30 -17.90 -11.29
C PHE A 414 -18.53 -16.41 -11.04
N CYS A 415 -19.48 -16.09 -10.16
CA CYS A 415 -19.64 -14.73 -9.65
C CYS A 415 -19.93 -14.74 -8.15
N THR A 416 -19.52 -13.67 -7.46
CA THR A 416 -19.95 -13.44 -6.08
C THR A 416 -21.36 -12.85 -6.06
N VAL A 417 -22.09 -13.07 -4.97
CA VAL A 417 -23.38 -12.42 -4.75
C VAL A 417 -23.13 -10.98 -4.28
N PRO A 418 -23.70 -9.96 -4.95
CA PRO A 418 -23.57 -8.57 -4.51
C PRO A 418 -23.99 -8.40 -3.04
N GLY A 419 -23.12 -7.76 -2.26
CA GLY A 419 -23.28 -7.57 -0.82
C GLY A 419 -22.84 -8.74 0.07
N ASP A 420 -22.45 -9.88 -0.49
CA ASP A 420 -21.94 -11.05 0.25
C ASP A 420 -20.83 -11.76 -0.53
N ASN A 421 -19.59 -11.30 -0.37
CA ASN A 421 -18.42 -11.82 -1.08
C ASN A 421 -18.03 -13.25 -0.71
N ARG A 422 -18.67 -13.85 0.32
CA ARG A 422 -18.45 -15.26 0.68
C ARG A 422 -19.38 -16.20 -0.07
N LYS A 423 -20.41 -15.66 -0.70
CA LYS A 423 -21.42 -16.44 -1.42
C LYS A 423 -21.12 -16.39 -2.90
N VAL A 424 -20.91 -17.56 -3.51
CA VAL A 424 -20.43 -17.68 -4.89
C VAL A 424 -21.33 -18.59 -5.69
N PHE A 425 -21.78 -18.11 -6.85
CA PHE A 425 -22.36 -18.95 -7.89
C PHE A 425 -21.26 -19.49 -8.80
N VAL A 426 -21.40 -20.74 -9.25
CA VAL A 426 -20.48 -21.39 -10.20
C VAL A 426 -21.31 -22.10 -11.27
N THR A 427 -20.95 -21.92 -12.54
CA THR A 427 -21.56 -22.62 -13.67
C THR A 427 -20.73 -23.82 -14.09
N GLU A 428 -21.41 -24.90 -14.46
CA GLU A 428 -20.86 -26.03 -15.19
C GLU A 428 -21.31 -25.95 -16.65
N GLY A 429 -20.41 -26.28 -17.58
CA GLY A 429 -20.60 -26.07 -19.03
C GLY A 429 -21.80 -26.79 -19.62
N ASP A 430 -22.28 -27.84 -18.96
CA ASP A 430 -23.47 -28.59 -19.37
C ASP A 430 -24.79 -27.93 -18.98
N GLY A 431 -24.79 -26.77 -18.32
CA GLY A 431 -26.00 -26.02 -18.00
C GLY A 431 -26.50 -26.13 -16.56
N ARG A 432 -25.64 -26.58 -15.64
CA ARG A 432 -25.92 -26.59 -14.20
C ARG A 432 -25.30 -25.38 -13.51
N VAL A 433 -26.03 -24.79 -12.56
CA VAL A 433 -25.54 -23.71 -11.69
C VAL A 433 -25.55 -24.18 -10.25
N PHE A 434 -24.46 -23.93 -9.54
CA PHE A 434 -24.32 -24.23 -8.13
C PHE A 434 -24.08 -22.95 -7.33
N LEU A 435 -24.52 -22.96 -6.08
CA LEU A 435 -24.22 -21.94 -5.07
C LEU A 435 -23.38 -22.56 -3.96
N ILE A 436 -22.31 -21.87 -3.61
CA ILE A 436 -21.56 -22.06 -2.37
C ILE A 436 -22.01 -20.94 -1.42
N PRO A 437 -22.80 -21.23 -0.37
CA PRO A 437 -23.34 -20.18 0.51
C PRO A 437 -22.28 -19.44 1.32
N ASP A 438 -21.17 -20.12 1.64
CA ASP A 438 -20.04 -19.57 2.38
C ASP A 438 -18.75 -20.32 2.00
N ILE A 439 -17.91 -19.70 1.18
CA ILE A 439 -16.61 -20.24 0.77
C ILE A 439 -15.59 -20.32 1.93
N SER A 440 -15.84 -19.63 3.05
CA SER A 440 -14.97 -19.64 4.22
C SER A 440 -15.34 -20.72 5.24
N ALA A 441 -16.44 -21.44 5.02
CA ALA A 441 -16.86 -22.53 5.89
C ALA A 441 -15.79 -23.64 5.91
N ALA A 442 -15.59 -24.28 7.07
CA ALA A 442 -14.63 -25.38 7.21
C ALA A 442 -14.94 -26.56 6.27
N VAL A 443 -16.22 -26.74 5.91
CA VAL A 443 -16.69 -27.67 4.88
C VAL A 443 -17.73 -26.93 4.04
N PRO A 444 -17.33 -26.31 2.92
CA PRO A 444 -18.25 -25.59 2.05
C PRO A 444 -19.33 -26.50 1.46
N GLU A 445 -20.58 -26.03 1.45
CA GLU A 445 -21.72 -26.74 0.87
C GLU A 445 -21.87 -26.39 -0.61
N LYS A 446 -22.07 -27.41 -1.48
CA LYS A 446 -22.38 -27.22 -2.91
C LYS A 446 -23.87 -27.49 -3.14
N ILE A 447 -24.65 -26.44 -3.40
CA ILE A 447 -26.10 -26.51 -3.62
C ILE A 447 -26.40 -26.32 -5.11
N GLN A 448 -27.08 -27.27 -5.76
CA GLN A 448 -27.54 -27.08 -7.14
C GLN A 448 -28.73 -26.12 -7.16
N VAL A 449 -28.57 -24.99 -7.83
CA VAL A 449 -29.56 -23.90 -7.92
C VAL A 449 -30.40 -24.01 -9.19
N LEU A 450 -29.75 -24.36 -10.31
CA LEU A 450 -30.38 -24.45 -11.63
C LEU A 450 -29.83 -25.67 -12.38
N ASP A 451 -30.69 -26.30 -13.18
CA ASP A 451 -30.33 -27.35 -14.12
C ASP A 451 -31.14 -27.16 -15.40
N ILE A 452 -30.48 -26.67 -16.44
CA ILE A 452 -31.02 -26.52 -17.79
C ILE A 452 -30.22 -27.35 -18.80
N SER A 453 -29.66 -28.47 -18.35
CA SER A 453 -28.81 -29.33 -19.19
C SER A 453 -29.50 -29.92 -20.42
N ASN A 454 -30.84 -29.94 -20.43
CA ASN A 454 -31.64 -30.29 -21.60
C ASN A 454 -31.79 -29.15 -22.61
N GLN A 455 -31.45 -27.91 -22.23
CA GLN A 455 -31.52 -26.70 -23.08
C GLN A 455 -30.15 -26.27 -23.58
N VAL A 456 -29.07 -26.68 -22.93
CA VAL A 456 -27.70 -26.32 -23.29
C VAL A 456 -27.12 -27.34 -24.26
N ASN A 457 -26.59 -26.84 -25.38
CA ASN A 457 -25.71 -27.63 -26.23
C ASN A 457 -24.30 -27.52 -25.64
N HIS A 458 -23.75 -28.64 -25.16
CA HIS A 458 -22.42 -28.71 -24.57
C HIS A 458 -21.57 -29.71 -25.35
N ASP A 459 -20.42 -29.24 -25.83
CA ASP A 459 -19.44 -30.08 -26.51
C ASP A 459 -18.06 -29.96 -25.87
N ASN A 460 -17.08 -30.71 -26.40
CA ASN A 460 -15.69 -30.64 -25.91
C ASN A 460 -14.90 -29.51 -26.58
N ASN A 461 -15.58 -28.48 -27.09
CA ASN A 461 -15.00 -27.41 -27.86
C ASN A 461 -15.45 -26.05 -27.28
N GLU A 462 -16.39 -25.35 -27.91
CA GLU A 462 -16.81 -24.02 -27.47
C GLU A 462 -18.29 -23.94 -27.08
N PHE A 463 -19.11 -24.94 -27.36
CA PHE A 463 -20.51 -24.89 -26.95
C PHE A 463 -20.64 -25.25 -25.47
N ALA A 464 -21.22 -24.35 -24.68
CA ALA A 464 -21.43 -24.55 -23.24
C ALA A 464 -22.39 -23.49 -22.67
N MET A 465 -22.73 -23.63 -21.39
CA MET A 465 -23.02 -22.49 -20.52
C MET A 465 -21.72 -21.76 -20.22
N LYS A 466 -21.67 -20.46 -20.50
CA LYS A 466 -20.43 -19.69 -20.56
C LYS A 466 -20.22 -18.78 -19.38
N SER A 467 -21.29 -18.15 -18.87
CA SER A 467 -21.15 -17.14 -17.82
C SER A 467 -22.34 -17.06 -16.89
N ILE A 468 -22.11 -16.45 -15.72
CA ILE A 468 -23.15 -16.09 -14.76
C ILE A 468 -22.91 -14.71 -14.14
N ALA A 469 -23.98 -13.93 -14.03
CA ALA A 469 -24.00 -12.70 -13.23
C ALA A 469 -25.20 -12.71 -12.27
N ALA A 470 -24.97 -12.34 -11.01
CA ALA A 470 -26.04 -12.01 -10.08
C ALA A 470 -26.38 -10.52 -10.18
N HIS A 471 -27.67 -10.20 -10.15
CA HIS A 471 -28.14 -8.81 -10.17
C HIS A 471 -27.55 -8.01 -8.99
N PRO A 472 -27.21 -6.71 -9.14
CA PRO A 472 -26.75 -5.87 -8.03
C PRO A 472 -27.73 -5.86 -6.83
N GLU A 473 -29.03 -6.02 -7.11
CA GLU A 473 -30.10 -6.17 -6.12
C GLU A 473 -30.56 -7.63 -5.90
N TRP A 474 -29.69 -8.63 -6.11
CA TRP A 474 -30.07 -10.05 -6.02
C TRP A 474 -30.75 -10.39 -4.70
N ALA A 475 -30.32 -9.80 -3.57
CA ALA A 475 -30.95 -10.03 -2.27
C ALA A 475 -32.45 -9.69 -2.24
N SER A 476 -32.88 -8.75 -3.08
CA SER A 476 -34.27 -8.29 -3.20
C SER A 476 -35.05 -9.03 -4.29
N ASN A 477 -34.43 -9.25 -5.47
CA ASN A 477 -35.14 -9.74 -6.65
C ASN A 477 -34.81 -11.19 -7.05
N GLY A 478 -33.71 -11.75 -6.53
CA GLY A 478 -33.25 -13.10 -6.82
C GLY A 478 -32.78 -13.34 -8.25
N TYR A 479 -32.52 -12.28 -9.03
CA TYR A 479 -32.21 -12.41 -10.45
C TYR A 479 -30.77 -12.81 -10.70
N ILE A 480 -30.59 -13.90 -11.44
CA ILE A 480 -29.32 -14.32 -12.03
C ILE A 480 -29.44 -14.31 -13.55
N TYR A 481 -28.35 -14.04 -14.24
CA TYR A 481 -28.25 -14.00 -15.69
C TYR A 481 -27.20 -15.01 -16.12
N VAL A 482 -27.49 -15.77 -17.18
CA VAL A 482 -26.56 -16.76 -17.72
C VAL A 482 -26.48 -16.63 -19.22
N THR A 483 -25.28 -16.88 -19.76
CA THR A 483 -25.06 -17.00 -21.20
C THR A 483 -24.82 -18.46 -21.57
N TYR A 484 -25.42 -18.93 -22.66
CA TYR A 484 -25.23 -20.32 -23.10
C TYR A 484 -25.56 -20.56 -24.57
N ASN A 485 -24.95 -21.61 -25.16
CA ASN A 485 -25.35 -22.15 -26.44
C ASN A 485 -26.57 -23.06 -26.28
N SER A 486 -27.66 -22.77 -26.99
CA SER A 486 -28.91 -23.52 -26.85
C SER A 486 -28.98 -24.74 -27.78
N THR A 487 -29.77 -25.73 -27.40
CA THR A 487 -30.13 -26.86 -28.28
C THR A 487 -31.02 -26.45 -29.47
N SER A 488 -31.45 -25.18 -29.54
CA SER A 488 -32.21 -24.59 -30.64
C SER A 488 -31.32 -23.90 -31.68
N SER A 489 -30.00 -24.12 -31.64
CA SER A 489 -29.01 -23.49 -32.54
C SER A 489 -28.96 -21.96 -32.42
N THR A 490 -29.08 -21.46 -31.19
CA THR A 490 -28.95 -20.04 -30.85
C THR A 490 -27.94 -19.86 -29.72
N VAL A 491 -27.41 -18.65 -29.55
CA VAL A 491 -26.78 -18.21 -28.30
C VAL A 491 -27.78 -17.40 -27.49
N ARG A 492 -27.81 -17.61 -26.18
CA ARG A 492 -28.79 -16.99 -25.30
C ARG A 492 -28.16 -16.23 -24.17
N LEU A 493 -28.74 -15.07 -23.90
CA LEU A 493 -28.70 -14.43 -22.59
C LEU A 493 -30.07 -14.65 -21.93
N SER A 494 -30.10 -15.35 -20.81
CA SER A 494 -31.33 -15.62 -20.06
C SER A 494 -31.23 -15.15 -18.63
N ARG A 495 -32.33 -14.58 -18.11
CA ARG A 495 -32.53 -14.30 -16.68
C ARG A 495 -33.29 -15.44 -16.04
N PHE A 496 -32.87 -15.87 -14.86
CA PHE A 496 -33.62 -16.76 -13.97
C PHE A 496 -33.93 -16.08 -12.65
N THR A 497 -35.07 -16.42 -12.04
CA THR A 497 -35.41 -15.99 -10.68
C THR A 497 -35.08 -17.12 -9.71
N CYS A 498 -34.12 -16.86 -8.82
CA CYS A 498 -33.64 -17.73 -7.76
C CYS A 498 -34.26 -17.33 -6.41
N GLN A 499 -34.52 -18.31 -5.54
CA GLN A 499 -34.79 -18.00 -4.14
C GLN A 499 -33.53 -17.40 -3.49
N THR A 500 -33.70 -16.33 -2.70
CA THR A 500 -32.57 -15.66 -2.02
C THR A 500 -32.25 -16.24 -0.65
N THR A 501 -33.03 -17.24 -0.22
CA THR A 501 -32.88 -18.03 1.00
C THR A 501 -32.92 -19.53 0.66
N PRO A 502 -32.41 -20.42 1.54
CA PRO A 502 -32.48 -21.86 1.31
C PRO A 502 -33.93 -22.31 1.00
N PRO A 503 -34.14 -23.21 0.03
CA PRO A 503 -33.14 -24.05 -0.65
C PRO A 503 -32.46 -23.43 -1.89
N TYR A 504 -32.65 -22.14 -2.19
CA TYR A 504 -31.99 -21.45 -3.32
C TYR A 504 -32.34 -22.00 -4.72
N THR A 505 -33.54 -22.51 -4.96
CA THR A 505 -33.89 -23.03 -6.29
C THR A 505 -34.25 -21.92 -7.28
N ALA A 506 -33.89 -22.10 -8.56
CA ALA A 506 -34.27 -21.24 -9.68
C ALA A 506 -35.14 -22.00 -10.70
N ALA A 507 -36.17 -21.37 -11.27
CA ALA A 507 -37.10 -22.07 -12.17
C ALA A 507 -37.75 -21.23 -13.30
N SER A 508 -37.75 -19.90 -13.22
CA SER A 508 -38.41 -19.04 -14.21
C SER A 508 -37.40 -18.44 -15.18
N GLU A 509 -37.22 -19.07 -16.33
CA GLU A 509 -36.42 -18.51 -17.43
C GLU A 509 -37.15 -17.36 -18.12
N GLN A 510 -36.44 -16.26 -18.33
CA GLN A 510 -36.82 -15.18 -19.24
C GLN A 510 -35.64 -14.94 -20.18
N ILE A 511 -35.82 -15.29 -21.46
CA ILE A 511 -34.81 -15.09 -22.49
C ILE A 511 -34.79 -13.59 -22.85
N LEU A 512 -33.61 -12.98 -22.80
CA LEU A 512 -33.40 -11.57 -23.13
C LEU A 512 -32.87 -11.40 -24.56
N ILE A 513 -31.97 -12.29 -24.98
CA ILE A 513 -31.40 -12.35 -26.33
C ILE A 513 -31.41 -13.82 -26.74
N ASP A 514 -31.87 -14.13 -27.96
CA ASP A 514 -31.95 -15.47 -28.54
C ASP A 514 -31.38 -15.45 -29.97
N GLN A 515 -30.08 -15.21 -30.11
CA GLN A 515 -29.44 -14.94 -31.39
C GLN A 515 -29.13 -16.21 -32.17
N ALA A 516 -29.61 -16.28 -33.41
CA ALA A 516 -29.31 -17.38 -34.32
C ALA A 516 -27.80 -17.61 -34.43
N ASN A 517 -27.36 -18.85 -34.32
CA ASN A 517 -25.94 -19.21 -34.36
C ASN A 517 -25.68 -20.29 -35.42
N ALA A 518 -25.09 -19.88 -36.54
CA ALA A 518 -24.66 -20.73 -37.66
C ALA A 518 -23.27 -21.35 -37.45
N GLY A 519 -22.44 -20.75 -36.60
CA GLY A 519 -21.08 -21.19 -36.30
C GLY A 519 -20.96 -22.17 -35.14
N THR A 520 -19.77 -22.74 -34.95
CA THR A 520 -19.44 -23.64 -33.83
C THR A 520 -18.31 -23.12 -32.93
N PHE A 521 -17.86 -21.90 -33.18
CA PHE A 521 -16.78 -21.22 -32.46
C PHE A 521 -17.13 -19.74 -32.31
N HIS A 522 -16.49 -19.06 -31.37
CA HIS A 522 -16.56 -17.64 -31.06
C HIS A 522 -18.01 -17.15 -30.91
N ASN A 523 -18.74 -17.79 -30.00
CA ASN A 523 -20.18 -17.61 -29.85
C ASN A 523 -20.52 -16.51 -28.83
N ILE A 524 -21.08 -16.87 -27.68
CA ILE A 524 -21.35 -15.96 -26.57
C ILE A 524 -20.32 -16.14 -25.46
N GLY A 525 -19.96 -15.06 -24.80
CA GLY A 525 -18.93 -15.02 -23.75
C GLY A 525 -19.48 -14.67 -22.38
N ASN A 526 -18.69 -13.91 -21.64
CA ASN A 526 -19.00 -13.39 -20.31
C ASN A 526 -20.27 -12.51 -20.31
N CYS A 527 -21.03 -12.51 -19.20
CA CYS A 527 -21.90 -11.41 -18.83
C CYS A 527 -21.57 -10.87 -17.42
N ALA A 528 -21.51 -9.55 -17.27
CA ALA A 528 -21.16 -8.90 -16.00
C ALA A 528 -21.88 -7.55 -15.83
N PHE A 529 -22.16 -7.16 -14.59
CA PHE A 529 -22.71 -5.83 -14.29
C PHE A 529 -21.58 -4.81 -14.14
N GLY A 530 -21.73 -3.65 -14.76
CA GLY A 530 -20.88 -2.48 -14.51
C GLY A 530 -21.32 -1.71 -13.27
N ALA A 531 -20.46 -0.79 -12.81
CA ALA A 531 -20.76 0.10 -11.69
C ALA A 531 -21.96 1.04 -11.96
N ASP A 532 -22.28 1.27 -13.24
CA ASP A 532 -23.45 2.00 -13.72
C ASP A 532 -24.79 1.23 -13.57
N GLY A 533 -24.70 -0.03 -13.14
CA GLY A 533 -25.84 -0.92 -12.93
C GLY A 533 -26.43 -1.49 -14.21
N TYR A 534 -25.73 -1.40 -15.35
CA TYR A 534 -26.14 -2.07 -16.59
C TYR A 534 -25.45 -3.41 -16.77
N LEU A 535 -26.08 -4.30 -17.53
CA LEU A 535 -25.55 -5.62 -17.83
C LEU A 535 -24.77 -5.56 -19.15
N TYR A 536 -23.51 -5.99 -19.10
CA TYR A 536 -22.64 -6.12 -20.25
C TYR A 536 -22.57 -7.59 -20.68
N VAL A 537 -22.50 -7.85 -21.98
CA VAL A 537 -22.49 -9.21 -22.55
C VAL A 537 -21.56 -9.28 -23.75
N GLY A 538 -20.68 -10.28 -23.77
CA GLY A 538 -19.73 -10.48 -24.87
C GLY A 538 -20.26 -11.41 -25.95
N PHE A 539 -20.08 -11.02 -27.21
CA PHE A 539 -20.40 -11.81 -28.40
C PHE A 539 -19.18 -11.86 -29.31
N GLY A 540 -18.73 -13.06 -29.66
CA GLY A 540 -17.68 -13.28 -30.64
C GLY A 540 -18.17 -13.05 -32.07
N ASP A 541 -17.30 -13.28 -33.05
CA ASP A 541 -17.58 -13.06 -34.46
C ASP A 541 -18.43 -14.18 -35.11
N GLU A 542 -18.87 -15.19 -34.36
CA GLU A 542 -19.60 -16.37 -34.85
C GLU A 542 -18.82 -17.19 -35.91
N GLY A 543 -17.57 -16.80 -36.14
CA GLY A 543 -16.88 -16.99 -37.40
C GLY A 543 -16.01 -18.24 -37.46
N THR A 544 -15.67 -18.62 -38.69
CA THR A 544 -14.40 -19.34 -38.89
C THR A 544 -13.22 -18.44 -38.55
N GLN A 545 -12.02 -18.98 -38.43
CA GLN A 545 -10.82 -18.24 -38.02
C GLN A 545 -10.55 -16.92 -38.80
N GLU A 546 -11.15 -16.75 -39.99
CA GLU A 546 -10.94 -15.62 -40.91
C GLU A 546 -12.13 -14.64 -40.99
N ASP A 547 -13.01 -14.59 -39.98
CA ASP A 547 -14.26 -13.80 -40.01
C ASP A 547 -15.12 -14.16 -41.26
N GLY A 548 -15.32 -15.46 -41.44
CA GLY A 548 -15.91 -16.03 -42.66
C GLY A 548 -17.40 -15.73 -42.87
N TYR A 549 -18.10 -15.27 -41.83
CA TYR A 549 -19.49 -14.80 -41.92
C TYR A 549 -19.59 -13.28 -42.08
N ASP A 550 -18.47 -12.56 -42.05
CA ASP A 550 -18.43 -11.10 -42.17
C ASP A 550 -19.26 -10.40 -41.09
N ASN A 551 -19.11 -10.86 -39.85
CA ASN A 551 -19.81 -10.32 -38.70
C ASN A 551 -19.01 -9.21 -38.02
N SER A 552 -17.69 -9.21 -38.20
CA SER A 552 -16.86 -8.12 -37.70
C SER A 552 -17.13 -6.81 -38.45
N GLN A 553 -16.94 -5.68 -37.77
CA GLN A 553 -17.07 -4.33 -38.37
C GLN A 553 -18.49 -3.94 -38.81
N HIS A 554 -19.52 -4.54 -38.21
CA HIS A 554 -20.92 -4.12 -38.41
C HIS A 554 -21.55 -3.66 -37.11
N ILE A 555 -22.46 -2.71 -37.21
CA ILE A 555 -23.33 -2.30 -36.10
C ILE A 555 -24.81 -2.34 -36.47
N ASP A 556 -25.18 -2.82 -37.66
CA ASP A 556 -26.52 -2.69 -38.26
C ASP A 556 -27.08 -4.03 -38.79
N THR A 557 -26.52 -5.14 -38.33
CA THR A 557 -26.98 -6.50 -38.66
C THR A 557 -27.40 -7.22 -37.37
N ASP A 558 -26.47 -7.96 -36.77
CA ASP A 558 -26.69 -8.85 -35.64
C ASP A 558 -25.81 -8.38 -34.45
N ILE A 559 -25.95 -8.98 -33.26
CA ILE A 559 -25.10 -8.67 -32.10
C ILE A 559 -23.89 -9.60 -32.09
N TRP A 560 -23.02 -9.46 -33.08
CA TRP A 560 -21.76 -10.21 -33.16
C TRP A 560 -20.56 -9.27 -33.01
N SER A 561 -19.38 -9.84 -32.74
CA SER A 561 -18.11 -9.13 -32.72
C SER A 561 -18.11 -7.93 -31.77
N CYS A 562 -18.73 -8.05 -30.59
CA CYS A 562 -18.97 -6.91 -29.72
C CYS A 562 -19.06 -7.23 -28.22
N ILE A 563 -19.00 -6.17 -27.42
CA ILE A 563 -19.62 -6.12 -26.09
C ILE A 563 -20.91 -5.32 -26.22
N ALA A 564 -22.03 -5.92 -25.81
CA ALA A 564 -23.31 -5.23 -25.66
C ALA A 564 -23.46 -4.68 -24.24
N ARG A 565 -24.17 -3.55 -24.07
CA ARG A 565 -24.54 -2.95 -22.77
C ARG A 565 -26.05 -2.69 -22.76
N ILE A 566 -26.76 -3.36 -21.85
CA ILE A 566 -28.23 -3.34 -21.79
C ILE A 566 -28.75 -3.02 -20.39
N ASP A 567 -29.94 -2.45 -20.34
CA ASP A 567 -30.67 -2.14 -19.12
C ASP A 567 -31.74 -3.19 -18.82
N VAL A 568 -31.48 -4.00 -17.81
CA VAL A 568 -32.39 -5.06 -17.34
C VAL A 568 -33.40 -4.57 -16.30
N ASP A 569 -33.26 -3.34 -15.81
CA ASP A 569 -34.16 -2.71 -14.82
C ASP A 569 -35.27 -1.87 -15.47
N SER A 570 -35.19 -1.64 -16.79
CA SER A 570 -36.15 -0.83 -17.54
C SER A 570 -36.30 0.60 -16.99
N LYS A 571 -35.16 1.26 -16.72
CA LYS A 571 -35.11 2.64 -16.23
C LYS A 571 -35.85 3.57 -17.21
N PRO A 572 -36.69 4.52 -16.74
CA PRO A 572 -37.60 5.27 -17.61
C PRO A 572 -36.94 6.11 -18.72
N GLN A 573 -35.69 6.50 -18.53
CA GLN A 573 -34.92 7.27 -19.51
C GLN A 573 -34.37 6.42 -20.66
N ASN A 574 -34.33 5.10 -20.49
CA ASN A 574 -33.72 4.18 -21.43
C ASN A 574 -34.69 3.77 -22.55
N LEU A 575 -34.11 3.47 -23.70
CA LEU A 575 -34.84 3.35 -24.96
C LEU A 575 -35.31 1.91 -25.21
N ILE A 576 -36.33 1.76 -26.03
CA ILE A 576 -36.70 0.44 -26.55
C ILE A 576 -35.67 0.08 -27.64
N PRO A 577 -35.12 -1.15 -27.64
CA PRO A 577 -34.21 -1.58 -28.71
C PRO A 577 -34.92 -1.58 -30.07
N ASN A 578 -34.14 -1.33 -31.12
CA ASN A 578 -34.59 -1.44 -32.51
C ASN A 578 -35.18 -2.83 -32.80
N ASP A 579 -36.02 -2.92 -33.83
CA ASP A 579 -36.72 -4.17 -34.18
C ASP A 579 -35.75 -5.21 -34.75
N ASP A 580 -35.73 -6.37 -34.10
CA ASP A 580 -34.86 -7.48 -34.46
C ASP A 580 -35.49 -8.83 -34.09
N ALA A 581 -35.17 -9.88 -34.84
CA ALA A 581 -35.73 -11.22 -34.61
C ALA A 581 -35.07 -11.94 -33.42
N ASP A 582 -33.83 -11.60 -33.08
CA ASP A 582 -33.05 -12.21 -32.00
C ASP A 582 -33.31 -11.57 -30.63
N ILE A 583 -34.18 -10.56 -30.56
CA ILE A 583 -34.63 -9.93 -29.32
C ILE A 583 -36.07 -10.35 -29.00
N PRO A 584 -36.30 -11.30 -28.08
CA PRO A 584 -37.64 -11.67 -27.63
C PRO A 584 -38.39 -10.49 -26.99
N ARG A 585 -39.66 -10.34 -27.36
CA ARG A 585 -40.56 -9.27 -26.87
C ARG A 585 -41.75 -9.82 -26.09
N ILE A 586 -42.28 -9.05 -25.13
CA ILE A 586 -43.29 -9.46 -24.12
C ILE A 586 -44.59 -10.01 -24.74
N ALA A 587 -44.96 -9.58 -25.96
CA ALA A 587 -46.17 -10.04 -26.67
C ALA A 587 -45.89 -11.06 -27.80
N GLY A 588 -44.62 -11.46 -28.00
CA GLY A 588 -44.16 -12.26 -29.12
C GLY A 588 -44.09 -11.48 -30.45
N GLY A 589 -43.10 -11.80 -31.28
CA GLY A 589 -42.84 -11.12 -32.56
C GLY A 589 -41.79 -10.00 -32.48
N SER A 590 -41.52 -9.33 -33.61
CA SER A 590 -40.40 -8.39 -33.77
C SER A 590 -40.69 -6.95 -33.33
N ALA A 591 -41.93 -6.60 -32.95
CA ALA A 591 -42.32 -5.24 -32.54
C ALA A 591 -43.02 -5.22 -31.17
N GLY A 592 -42.67 -4.26 -30.29
CA GLY A 592 -43.23 -4.11 -28.94
C GLY A 592 -42.17 -3.96 -27.83
N ASP A 593 -42.56 -4.04 -26.56
CA ASP A 593 -41.60 -3.95 -25.46
C ASP A 593 -40.69 -5.20 -25.40
N ALA A 594 -39.37 -4.98 -25.49
CA ALA A 594 -38.37 -5.99 -25.20
C ALA A 594 -38.28 -6.26 -23.69
N HIS A 595 -37.64 -7.38 -23.34
CA HIS A 595 -37.37 -7.76 -21.95
C HIS A 595 -36.22 -6.97 -21.29
N PHE A 596 -35.59 -6.06 -22.03
CA PHE A 596 -34.60 -5.09 -21.56
C PHE A 596 -34.83 -3.72 -22.24
N ARG A 597 -34.04 -2.72 -21.88
CA ARG A 597 -33.96 -1.40 -22.52
C ARG A 597 -32.51 -1.08 -22.91
N ILE A 598 -32.34 -0.05 -23.72
CA ILE A 598 -31.04 0.45 -24.16
C ILE A 598 -30.68 1.67 -23.34
N PRO A 599 -29.54 1.68 -22.63
CA PRO A 599 -29.04 2.89 -22.01
C PRO A 599 -29.01 4.04 -23.01
N ALA A 600 -29.63 5.17 -22.67
CA ALA A 600 -29.78 6.29 -23.61
C ALA A 600 -28.44 6.91 -24.04
N ASP A 601 -27.38 6.62 -23.29
CA ASP A 601 -25.99 7.02 -23.51
C ASP A 601 -25.15 5.95 -24.25
N ASN A 602 -25.76 4.85 -24.72
CA ASN A 602 -25.04 3.89 -25.57
C ASN A 602 -24.52 4.57 -26.87
N PRO A 603 -23.31 4.20 -27.33
CA PRO A 603 -22.55 4.99 -28.29
C PRO A 603 -23.16 5.02 -29.70
N PHE A 604 -23.91 3.99 -30.08
CA PHE A 604 -24.48 3.87 -31.42
C PHE A 604 -25.97 4.23 -31.49
N VAL A 605 -26.57 4.74 -30.40
CA VAL A 605 -27.96 5.20 -30.41
C VAL A 605 -28.15 6.29 -31.47
N GLY A 606 -28.96 5.99 -32.49
CA GLY A 606 -29.28 6.93 -33.58
C GLY A 606 -28.14 7.16 -34.57
N ALA A 607 -27.12 6.28 -34.62
CA ALA A 607 -26.05 6.39 -35.60
C ALA A 607 -26.59 6.35 -37.04
N THR A 608 -26.10 7.27 -37.87
CA THR A 608 -26.40 7.32 -39.32
C THR A 608 -25.21 6.91 -40.18
N SER A 609 -24.07 6.66 -39.56
CA SER A 609 -22.86 6.19 -40.22
C SER A 609 -21.96 5.43 -39.25
N PHE A 610 -21.26 4.42 -39.74
CA PHE A 610 -20.23 3.68 -39.03
C PHE A 610 -18.99 3.59 -39.92
N ASN A 611 -17.81 3.92 -39.37
CA ASN A 611 -16.53 3.99 -40.09
C ASN A 611 -16.54 4.77 -41.44
N GLY A 612 -17.47 5.72 -41.59
CA GLY A 612 -17.62 6.54 -42.80
C GLY A 612 -18.58 5.95 -43.84
N ILE A 613 -19.15 4.77 -43.58
CA ILE A 613 -20.24 4.18 -44.36
C ILE A 613 -21.59 4.59 -43.77
N PRO A 614 -22.55 5.06 -44.59
CA PRO A 614 -23.91 5.29 -44.14
C PRO A 614 -24.59 3.99 -43.68
N VAL A 615 -25.23 4.01 -42.50
CA VAL A 615 -26.04 2.90 -41.97
C VAL A 615 -27.49 3.37 -41.80
N ASP A 616 -28.44 2.43 -41.84
CA ASP A 616 -29.84 2.73 -41.52
C ASP A 616 -30.02 2.80 -39.99
N PRO A 617 -30.37 3.95 -39.39
CA PRO A 617 -30.56 4.06 -37.94
C PRO A 617 -31.60 3.09 -37.36
N ALA A 618 -32.53 2.58 -38.18
CA ALA A 618 -33.52 1.59 -37.76
C ALA A 618 -32.95 0.17 -37.68
N ALA A 619 -31.85 -0.11 -38.37
CA ALA A 619 -31.16 -1.39 -38.35
C ALA A 619 -30.01 -1.43 -37.32
N VAL A 620 -29.56 -0.26 -36.84
CA VAL A 620 -28.46 -0.16 -35.86
C VAL A 620 -28.78 -0.94 -34.58
N ARG A 621 -27.87 -1.82 -34.19
CA ARG A 621 -27.83 -2.53 -32.91
C ARG A 621 -27.33 -1.61 -31.82
N SER A 622 -28.26 -0.81 -31.29
CA SER A 622 -28.02 0.17 -30.24
C SER A 622 -27.56 -0.43 -28.90
N GLU A 623 -27.61 -1.75 -28.76
CA GLU A 623 -27.03 -2.53 -27.67
C GLU A 623 -25.51 -2.46 -27.65
N ILE A 624 -24.87 -2.31 -28.81
CA ILE A 624 -23.41 -2.42 -28.95
C ILE A 624 -22.73 -1.27 -28.20
N TYR A 625 -21.78 -1.63 -27.33
CA TYR A 625 -20.95 -0.72 -26.55
C TYR A 625 -19.53 -0.62 -27.12
N VAL A 626 -18.93 -1.75 -27.50
CA VAL A 626 -17.64 -1.85 -28.20
C VAL A 626 -17.83 -2.86 -29.33
N CYS A 627 -17.28 -2.59 -30.51
CA CYS A 627 -17.41 -3.47 -31.68
C CYS A 627 -16.04 -3.90 -32.23
N GLY A 628 -16.04 -4.79 -33.22
CA GLY A 628 -14.84 -5.22 -33.92
C GLY A 628 -13.94 -6.12 -33.08
N LEU A 629 -14.54 -6.94 -32.22
CA LEU A 629 -13.86 -7.94 -31.39
C LEU A 629 -13.92 -9.32 -32.06
N ARG A 630 -12.97 -10.20 -31.78
CA ARG A 630 -12.97 -11.55 -32.38
C ARG A 630 -13.73 -12.56 -31.52
N ASN A 631 -13.28 -12.74 -30.29
CA ASN A 631 -13.85 -13.65 -29.31
C ASN A 631 -13.58 -13.10 -27.89
N PRO A 632 -14.41 -12.13 -27.44
CA PRO A 632 -14.28 -11.49 -26.13
C PRO A 632 -14.80 -12.42 -25.02
N TRP A 633 -14.05 -13.49 -24.76
CA TRP A 633 -14.50 -14.57 -23.87
C TRP A 633 -14.66 -14.11 -22.42
N GLN A 634 -13.81 -13.20 -21.95
CA GLN A 634 -13.83 -12.62 -20.60
C GLN A 634 -13.59 -11.10 -20.68
N PHE A 635 -14.31 -10.33 -19.86
CA PHE A 635 -14.10 -8.88 -19.77
C PHE A 635 -14.49 -8.36 -18.39
N SER A 636 -14.09 -7.12 -18.10
CA SER A 636 -14.42 -6.40 -16.87
C SER A 636 -14.77 -4.94 -17.18
N PRO A 637 -16.00 -4.47 -16.92
CA PRO A 637 -16.35 -3.06 -16.97
C PRO A 637 -15.79 -2.34 -15.74
N GLU A 638 -14.93 -1.34 -15.96
CA GLU A 638 -14.15 -0.68 -14.91
C GLU A 638 -14.67 0.73 -14.59
N ASP A 639 -14.74 1.04 -13.29
CA ASP A 639 -14.98 2.38 -12.72
C ASP A 639 -13.66 2.86 -12.10
N LEU A 640 -12.83 3.54 -12.90
CA LEU A 640 -11.46 3.87 -12.51
C LEU A 640 -11.41 5.03 -11.51
N ASP A 641 -12.40 5.93 -11.58
CA ASP A 641 -12.49 7.11 -10.72
C ASP A 641 -13.44 6.93 -9.52
N GLY A 642 -14.18 5.82 -9.46
CA GLY A 642 -15.08 5.43 -8.38
C GLY A 642 -16.39 6.24 -8.35
N ASN A 643 -16.79 6.82 -9.48
CA ASN A 643 -17.95 7.71 -9.57
C ASN A 643 -19.28 6.97 -9.82
N GLY A 644 -19.26 5.63 -9.95
CA GLY A 644 -20.43 4.81 -10.25
C GLY A 644 -20.80 4.78 -11.73
N THR A 645 -19.86 5.08 -12.63
CA THR A 645 -19.99 4.91 -14.08
C THR A 645 -18.89 4.00 -14.61
N VAL A 646 -19.06 3.50 -15.83
CA VAL A 646 -18.02 2.69 -16.49
C VAL A 646 -17.20 3.61 -17.38
N ASP A 647 -15.91 3.76 -17.07
CA ASP A 647 -14.95 4.55 -17.85
C ASP A 647 -14.48 3.77 -19.07
N GLU A 648 -14.11 2.50 -18.86
CA GLU A 648 -13.61 1.59 -19.88
C GLU A 648 -13.98 0.14 -19.58
N VAL A 649 -13.90 -0.72 -20.58
CA VAL A 649 -14.06 -2.18 -20.45
C VAL A 649 -12.76 -2.83 -20.85
N TRP A 650 -12.19 -3.61 -19.93
CA TRP A 650 -11.01 -4.43 -20.16
C TRP A 650 -11.46 -5.77 -20.74
N ILE A 651 -11.02 -6.08 -21.96
CA ILE A 651 -11.50 -7.24 -22.72
C ILE A 651 -10.32 -8.15 -23.03
N ALA A 652 -10.42 -9.41 -22.60
CA ALA A 652 -9.57 -10.48 -23.09
C ALA A 652 -10.17 -10.99 -24.40
N ASP A 653 -9.60 -10.53 -25.52
CA ASP A 653 -10.05 -10.88 -26.86
C ASP A 653 -9.10 -11.94 -27.47
N VAL A 654 -9.66 -13.09 -27.83
CA VAL A 654 -8.86 -14.20 -28.36
C VAL A 654 -8.55 -13.95 -29.82
N GLY A 655 -7.27 -13.73 -30.13
CA GLY A 655 -6.77 -13.45 -31.46
C GLY A 655 -6.73 -14.68 -32.37
N ARG A 656 -6.25 -14.50 -33.61
CA ARG A 656 -6.23 -15.55 -34.63
C ARG A 656 -4.90 -16.30 -34.68
N SER A 657 -3.77 -15.60 -34.57
CA SER A 657 -2.44 -16.23 -34.74
C SER A 657 -1.29 -15.42 -34.18
N SER A 658 -1.33 -14.09 -34.33
CA SER A 658 -0.17 -13.27 -34.04
C SER A 658 -0.11 -12.87 -32.57
N ARG A 659 -1.25 -12.61 -31.92
CA ARG A 659 -1.35 -12.18 -30.53
C ARG A 659 -2.72 -12.52 -29.93
N GLU A 660 -2.71 -12.97 -28.69
CA GLU A 660 -3.86 -12.80 -27.80
C GLU A 660 -3.83 -11.39 -27.21
N GLU A 661 -5.00 -10.80 -26.94
CA GLU A 661 -5.10 -9.39 -26.58
C GLU A 661 -5.85 -9.18 -25.27
N VAL A 662 -5.33 -8.24 -24.48
CA VAL A 662 -6.10 -7.56 -23.44
C VAL A 662 -6.15 -6.10 -23.83
N GLY A 663 -7.32 -5.63 -24.23
CA GLY A 663 -7.55 -4.24 -24.64
C GLY A 663 -8.46 -3.52 -23.66
N ALA A 664 -8.17 -2.25 -23.40
CA ALA A 664 -9.03 -1.35 -22.64
C ALA A 664 -9.78 -0.45 -23.63
N TYR A 665 -11.10 -0.54 -23.63
CA TYR A 665 -11.95 0.11 -24.61
C TYR A 665 -12.99 1.01 -23.96
N THR A 666 -13.17 2.20 -24.51
CA THR A 666 -14.22 3.15 -24.12
C THR A 666 -15.45 3.01 -25.04
N ALA A 667 -16.58 3.58 -24.64
CA ALA A 667 -17.83 3.53 -25.39
C ALA A 667 -17.65 3.93 -26.87
N GLY A 668 -18.10 3.07 -27.78
CA GLY A 668 -18.13 3.30 -29.22
C GLY A 668 -16.82 3.01 -29.93
N GLN A 669 -15.79 2.55 -29.21
CA GLN A 669 -14.54 2.15 -29.84
C GLN A 669 -14.70 0.87 -30.65
N ASN A 670 -13.84 0.77 -31.66
CA ASN A 670 -13.75 -0.33 -32.58
C ASN A 670 -12.39 -1.00 -32.40
N ALA A 671 -12.39 -2.26 -31.95
CA ALA A 671 -11.19 -3.04 -31.70
C ALA A 671 -10.47 -3.49 -32.99
N GLY A 672 -11.14 -3.36 -34.15
CA GLY A 672 -10.51 -3.44 -35.46
C GLY A 672 -10.37 -4.85 -36.03
N TRP A 673 -10.79 -5.91 -35.34
CA TRP A 673 -10.91 -7.24 -35.95
C TRP A 673 -11.88 -7.17 -37.14
N ALA A 674 -11.63 -7.75 -38.31
CA ALA A 674 -10.52 -8.64 -38.66
C ALA A 674 -9.33 -7.99 -39.40
N TRP A 675 -9.26 -6.65 -39.42
CA TRP A 675 -8.15 -5.89 -40.01
C TRP A 675 -6.98 -5.68 -39.05
N LYS A 676 -7.24 -5.80 -37.75
CA LYS A 676 -6.26 -5.69 -36.67
C LYS A 676 -6.35 -6.90 -35.76
N GLU A 677 -5.17 -7.28 -35.28
CA GLU A 677 -4.94 -8.16 -34.14
C GLU A 677 -3.98 -7.38 -33.24
N GLY A 678 -4.58 -6.54 -32.39
CA GLY A 678 -3.94 -5.56 -31.54
C GLY A 678 -3.36 -4.47 -32.42
N THR A 679 -2.04 -4.27 -32.30
CA THR A 679 -1.35 -3.30 -33.16
C THR A 679 -0.89 -3.91 -34.49
N GLN A 680 -1.07 -5.22 -34.70
CA GLN A 680 -0.63 -5.91 -35.92
C GLN A 680 -1.74 -5.90 -36.97
N ASN A 681 -1.36 -6.16 -38.22
CA ASN A 681 -2.34 -6.37 -39.27
C ASN A 681 -3.02 -7.72 -39.05
N GLY A 682 -4.34 -7.71 -39.07
CA GLY A 682 -5.17 -8.91 -39.06
C GLY A 682 -5.20 -9.60 -40.41
N VAL A 683 -6.15 -10.50 -40.55
CA VAL A 683 -6.31 -11.38 -41.72
C VAL A 683 -6.91 -10.64 -42.92
N ARG A 684 -7.65 -9.56 -42.67
CA ARG A 684 -8.16 -8.66 -43.71
C ARG A 684 -7.15 -7.54 -44.00
N SER A 685 -7.18 -7.06 -45.25
CA SER A 685 -6.23 -6.05 -45.75
C SER A 685 -6.98 -4.84 -46.31
N GLY A 686 -6.31 -3.68 -46.36
CA GLY A 686 -6.91 -2.41 -46.78
C GLY A 686 -7.12 -1.47 -45.60
N GLU A 687 -7.84 -0.37 -45.86
CA GLU A 687 -8.30 0.52 -44.79
C GLU A 687 -9.44 -0.16 -44.01
N LEU A 688 -9.47 0.07 -42.70
CA LEU A 688 -10.57 -0.35 -41.83
C LEU A 688 -11.83 0.36 -42.34
N ILE A 689 -12.84 -0.43 -42.72
CA ILE A 689 -14.03 0.05 -43.42
C ILE A 689 -15.10 0.45 -42.45
#